data_AF-A0A0C9TFG5-F1
#
_entry.id   AF-A0A0C9TFG5-F1
#
_cell.length_a   1.000
_cell.length_b   1.000
_cell.length_c   1.000
_cell.angle_alpha   90.00
_cell.angle_beta   90.00
_cell.angle_gamma   90.00
#
_symmetry.space_group_name_H-M   'P 1'
#
loop_
_entity.id
_entity.type
_entity.pdbx_description
1 polymer ?
#
loop_
_entity_poly.entity_id
_entity_poly.type
_entity_poly.pdbx_seq_one_letter_code
_entity_poly.pdbx_strand_id
1 'polypeptide(L)'
;MSEQSVIESNQSDPANWFFSDILKGNERIVSFANVVINREKDTTAGVLAVLNFTRVVFGLEQSSPLLSAIIGSLHTENTIEKSLAICHEWPDNLHMKVEAVYRIPLFERSLKRVSTKYSKPTPDWFTTVLEDLKTANSSAAIILTRYPEVVACLRLCNVAGPDVFVIFNPRPAADQPQEASLTFNTSLAQTVQRLCSILPEKHNPTQGVSNWRALPLGNCYGHVFVPRATSHDAKALQGSLIMSSLAALELQAELSDLQRENRTLTTQNQLLENSVIKLEELREENIKARARSCKPIVKKTSQDIGTVTWSTNPYPKLASPSTGKTPWRAVGDSPISRRTSIAREINTDLGFPRHSSTGKNPWRASTSRRLDVDLDFARRLQATFNAEDTELQDQMEQLLRTAQRRYHCGICLDDFPEDDAVRIESCGHDICRDCVRGHVSTKIDERRFPVLCPVCMADHTNPNPGTICGQLVELLGVSEEQYKTWEEMEMAQFSVLVNCRKCQNSAFVDRNDLEATDEVRCPVVGCDHVWCRKCQQSIDPRGSIDSTGSSTAPSGSSTDPSGSSTDPTGPRHSCDGASELEHLMKEQGWKYCPNCKTPVQKQDGCNHIICISPGCNTQFCYRCGVMITRTVIPQEIGAGKTEHFRVCNLWN
;
A
#
# COMPACT_ATOMS: atom_id res chain seq x y z
N MET A 1 34.67 -37.48 -71.69
CA MET A 1 35.43 -36.41 -71.02
C MET A 1 34.79 -35.10 -71.43
N SER A 2 34.11 -34.31 -70.62
CA SER A 2 33.85 -34.35 -69.18
C SER A 2 32.66 -33.40 -68.96
N GLU A 3 31.63 -33.84 -68.25
CA GLU A 3 30.65 -32.95 -67.61
C GLU A 3 31.23 -32.50 -66.27
N GLN A 4 31.21 -31.21 -65.98
CA GLN A 4 31.45 -30.67 -64.64
C GLN A 4 30.40 -29.62 -64.32
N SER A 5 29.58 -29.98 -63.35
CA SER A 5 28.59 -29.19 -62.63
C SER A 5 29.23 -28.04 -61.86
N VAL A 6 28.72 -26.83 -62.05
CA VAL A 6 29.01 -25.67 -61.21
C VAL A 6 28.17 -25.78 -59.93
N ILE A 7 28.84 -25.80 -58.78
CA ILE A 7 28.26 -25.76 -57.45
C ILE A 7 28.03 -24.29 -57.09
N GLU A 8 26.76 -23.88 -56.98
CA GLU A 8 26.38 -22.60 -56.35
C GLU A 8 26.49 -22.73 -54.83
N SER A 9 27.41 -21.96 -54.25
CA SER A 9 27.56 -21.80 -52.80
C SER A 9 26.61 -20.70 -52.28
N ASN A 10 25.50 -21.12 -51.69
CA ASN A 10 24.58 -20.26 -50.92
C ASN A 10 25.29 -19.65 -49.70
N GLN A 11 25.60 -18.35 -49.74
CA GLN A 11 25.90 -17.55 -48.54
C GLN A 11 24.57 -17.21 -47.85
N SER A 12 24.27 -17.90 -46.76
CA SER A 12 23.08 -17.65 -45.92
C SER A 12 23.27 -16.39 -45.05
N ASP A 13 22.35 -15.43 -45.21
CA ASP A 13 22.21 -14.24 -44.37
C ASP A 13 22.23 -14.58 -42.85
N PRO A 14 23.11 -13.98 -42.04
CA PRO A 14 23.28 -14.33 -40.62
C PRO A 14 21.99 -14.25 -39.78
N ALA A 15 21.06 -13.35 -40.13
CA ALA A 15 19.76 -13.27 -39.47
C ALA A 15 18.87 -14.49 -39.77
N ASN A 16 18.94 -15.02 -41.00
CA ASN A 16 18.21 -16.21 -41.40
C ASN A 16 18.80 -17.48 -40.76
N TRP A 17 20.12 -17.55 -40.59
CA TRP A 17 20.73 -18.65 -39.84
C TRP A 17 20.29 -18.63 -38.37
N PHE A 18 20.36 -17.46 -37.71
CA PHE A 18 19.94 -17.28 -36.31
C PHE A 18 18.48 -17.67 -36.09
N PHE A 19 17.59 -17.20 -36.98
CA PHE A 19 16.18 -17.58 -36.96
C PHE A 19 15.98 -19.09 -37.17
N SER A 20 16.68 -19.69 -38.14
CA SER A 20 16.60 -21.13 -38.41
C SER A 20 17.05 -21.97 -37.21
N ASP A 21 17.99 -21.46 -36.42
CA ASP A 21 18.56 -22.16 -35.29
C ASP A 21 17.63 -22.13 -34.07
N ILE A 22 16.95 -21.00 -33.82
CA ILE A 22 15.87 -20.89 -32.82
C ILE A 22 14.74 -21.88 -33.15
N LEU A 23 14.36 -21.98 -34.42
CA LEU A 23 13.32 -22.91 -34.88
C LEU A 23 13.72 -24.39 -34.74
N LYS A 24 15.01 -24.71 -34.63
CA LYS A 24 15.50 -26.07 -34.30
C LYS A 24 15.37 -26.43 -32.82
N GLY A 25 14.93 -25.51 -31.97
CA GLY A 25 14.74 -25.74 -30.53
C GLY A 25 15.93 -25.36 -29.66
N ASN A 26 16.92 -24.64 -30.22
CA ASN A 26 18.09 -24.17 -29.48
C ASN A 26 17.78 -22.86 -28.76
N GLU A 27 18.12 -22.78 -27.47
CA GLU A 27 18.09 -21.52 -26.72
C GLU A 27 19.19 -20.58 -27.25
N ARG A 28 18.82 -19.32 -27.51
CA ARG A 28 19.76 -18.27 -27.89
C ARG A 28 19.67 -17.09 -26.95
N ILE A 29 20.82 -16.71 -26.38
CA ILE A 29 20.96 -15.55 -25.49
C ILE A 29 21.85 -14.52 -26.19
N VAL A 30 21.38 -13.28 -26.24
CA VAL A 30 22.12 -12.12 -26.75
C VAL A 30 22.28 -11.14 -25.60
N SER A 31 23.52 -10.81 -25.26
CA SER A 31 23.85 -9.81 -24.23
C SER A 31 24.34 -8.52 -24.85
N PHE A 32 23.98 -7.39 -24.27
CA PHE A 32 24.28 -6.05 -24.77
C PHE A 32 25.15 -5.31 -23.74
N ALA A 33 26.47 -5.40 -23.92
CA ALA A 33 27.43 -4.88 -22.95
C ALA A 33 27.52 -3.34 -22.89
N ASN A 34 27.17 -2.62 -23.96
CA ASN A 34 27.30 -1.16 -24.02
C ASN A 34 26.02 -0.41 -23.61
N VAL A 35 24.92 -1.12 -23.34
CA VAL A 35 23.62 -0.49 -23.00
C VAL A 35 23.31 -0.75 -21.53
N VAL A 36 23.66 0.21 -20.67
CA VAL A 36 23.65 0.06 -19.21
C VAL A 36 22.59 0.97 -18.58
N ILE A 37 21.73 0.40 -17.74
CA ILE A 37 20.88 1.18 -16.82
C ILE A 37 21.59 1.25 -15.46
N ASN A 38 22.29 2.35 -15.20
CA ASN A 38 23.04 2.54 -13.94
C ASN A 38 22.12 2.94 -12.77
N ARG A 39 21.14 2.07 -12.43
CA ARG A 39 20.10 2.32 -11.41
C ARG A 39 19.69 1.02 -10.72
N GLU A 40 20.59 0.48 -9.91
CA GLU A 40 20.50 -0.88 -9.35
C GLU A 40 19.19 -1.21 -8.59
N LYS A 41 18.39 -0.22 -8.17
CA LYS A 41 17.22 -0.42 -7.29
C LYS A 41 15.93 0.26 -7.75
N ASP A 42 15.89 0.88 -8.93
CA ASP A 42 14.68 1.55 -9.39
C ASP A 42 13.76 0.61 -10.19
N THR A 43 12.76 0.06 -9.50
CA THR A 43 11.70 -0.76 -10.11
C THR A 43 10.92 0.01 -11.18
N THR A 44 10.77 1.33 -11.05
CA THR A 44 10.08 2.18 -12.02
C THR A 44 10.81 2.17 -13.36
N ALA A 45 12.12 2.42 -13.34
CA ALA A 45 12.97 2.34 -14.52
C ALA A 45 12.93 0.94 -15.16
N GLY A 46 12.98 -0.12 -14.34
CA GLY A 46 12.83 -1.49 -14.81
C GLY A 46 11.51 -1.73 -15.56
N VAL A 47 10.38 -1.26 -14.99
CA VAL A 47 9.05 -1.38 -15.60
C VAL A 47 8.93 -0.54 -16.88
N LEU A 48 9.49 0.67 -16.89
CA LEU A 48 9.54 1.53 -18.08
C LEU A 48 10.31 0.87 -19.22
N ALA A 49 11.46 0.27 -18.93
CA ALA A 49 12.29 -0.45 -19.90
C ALA A 49 11.51 -1.59 -20.57
N VAL A 50 10.91 -2.48 -19.76
CA VAL A 50 10.21 -3.66 -20.29
C VAL A 50 8.92 -3.31 -21.02
N LEU A 51 8.19 -2.28 -20.57
CA LEU A 51 7.00 -1.77 -21.27
C LEU A 51 7.36 -1.15 -22.62
N ASN A 52 8.40 -0.33 -22.65
CA ASN A 52 8.84 0.31 -23.88
C ASN A 52 9.40 -0.71 -24.86
N PHE A 53 10.18 -1.70 -24.38
CA PHE A 53 10.59 -2.84 -25.19
C PHE A 53 9.38 -3.57 -25.78
N THR A 54 8.39 -3.94 -24.95
CA THR A 54 7.18 -4.65 -25.39
C THR A 54 6.43 -3.87 -26.46
N ARG A 55 6.28 -2.55 -26.27
CA ARG A 55 5.69 -1.64 -27.25
C ARG A 55 6.47 -1.61 -28.57
N VAL A 56 7.80 -1.53 -28.51
CA VAL A 56 8.66 -1.52 -29.71
C VAL A 56 8.52 -2.83 -30.49
N VAL A 57 8.54 -3.97 -29.80
CA VAL A 57 8.40 -5.30 -30.44
C VAL A 57 7.06 -5.44 -31.15
N PHE A 58 5.95 -5.09 -30.49
CA PHE A 58 4.63 -5.13 -31.13
C PHE A 58 4.48 -4.11 -32.27
N GLY A 59 5.18 -2.97 -32.21
CA GLY A 59 5.26 -2.04 -33.34
C GLY A 59 5.99 -2.63 -34.55
N LEU A 60 7.03 -3.43 -34.34
CA LEU A 60 7.73 -4.16 -35.41
C LEU A 60 6.83 -5.23 -36.06
N GLU A 61 6.02 -5.93 -35.26
CA GLU A 61 5.04 -6.92 -35.75
C GLU A 61 3.97 -6.29 -36.65
N GLN A 62 3.52 -5.07 -36.33
CA GLN A 62 2.61 -4.33 -37.20
C GLN A 62 3.27 -3.85 -38.50
N SER A 63 4.59 -3.61 -38.46
CA SER A 63 5.34 -3.09 -39.61
C SER A 63 5.80 -4.18 -40.56
N SER A 64 5.96 -5.42 -40.07
CA SER A 64 6.38 -6.57 -40.87
C SER A 64 5.67 -7.85 -40.41
N PRO A 65 4.99 -8.57 -41.32
CA PRO A 65 4.35 -9.84 -40.99
C PRO A 65 5.36 -11.01 -40.87
N LEU A 66 6.64 -10.80 -41.22
CA LEU A 66 7.66 -11.85 -41.22
C LEU A 66 8.39 -11.89 -39.87
N LEU A 67 8.19 -12.97 -39.12
CA LEU A 67 8.84 -13.18 -37.82
C LEU A 67 10.38 -13.16 -37.90
N SER A 68 10.97 -13.64 -39.00
CA SER A 68 12.42 -13.59 -39.24
C SER A 68 12.95 -12.16 -39.29
N ALA A 69 12.21 -11.23 -39.88
CA ALA A 69 12.57 -9.82 -39.95
C ALA A 69 12.44 -9.13 -38.58
N ILE A 70 11.43 -9.51 -37.79
CA ILE A 70 11.26 -9.04 -36.41
C ILE A 70 12.45 -9.49 -35.57
N ILE A 71 12.78 -10.78 -35.57
CA ILE A 71 13.91 -11.33 -34.79
C ILE A 71 15.24 -10.74 -35.25
N GLY A 72 15.44 -10.56 -36.56
CA GLY A 72 16.61 -9.86 -37.10
C GLY A 72 16.75 -8.43 -36.57
N SER A 73 15.63 -7.72 -36.38
CA SER A 73 15.60 -6.37 -35.81
C SER A 73 15.85 -6.36 -34.30
N LEU A 74 15.35 -7.36 -33.57
CA LEU A 74 15.52 -7.49 -32.11
C LEU A 74 16.97 -7.78 -31.70
N HIS A 75 17.75 -8.44 -32.57
CA HIS A 75 19.16 -8.72 -32.33
C HIS A 75 20.05 -7.45 -32.41
N THR A 76 19.52 -6.31 -32.90
CA THR A 76 20.31 -5.08 -33.04
C THR A 76 20.36 -4.24 -31.77
N GLU A 77 21.53 -3.67 -31.47
CA GLU A 77 21.75 -2.78 -30.32
C GLU A 77 20.80 -1.57 -30.35
N ASN A 78 20.51 -1.03 -31.53
CA ASN A 78 19.56 0.06 -31.77
C ASN A 78 18.16 -0.19 -31.18
N THR A 79 17.66 -1.42 -31.22
CA THR A 79 16.34 -1.75 -30.65
C THR A 79 16.36 -1.71 -29.13
N ILE A 80 17.43 -2.20 -28.52
CA ILE A 80 17.61 -2.18 -27.06
C ILE A 80 17.86 -0.76 -26.57
N GLU A 81 18.70 0.02 -27.24
CA GLU A 81 18.92 1.45 -26.95
C GLU A 81 17.60 2.23 -26.97
N LYS A 82 16.78 2.07 -28.02
CA LYS A 82 15.46 2.70 -28.09
C LYS A 82 14.53 2.27 -26.96
N SER A 83 14.64 1.01 -26.54
CA SER A 83 13.83 0.46 -25.45
C SER A 83 14.24 1.05 -24.10
N LEU A 84 15.54 1.28 -23.90
CA LEU A 84 16.12 1.82 -22.67
C LEU A 84 16.20 3.35 -22.62
N ALA A 85 16.06 4.05 -23.75
CA ALA A 85 16.10 5.52 -23.83
C ALA A 85 15.18 6.22 -22.82
N ILE A 86 13.96 5.71 -22.62
CA ILE A 86 13.00 6.27 -21.65
C ILE A 86 13.52 6.22 -20.21
N CYS A 87 14.41 5.28 -19.89
CA CYS A 87 14.99 5.13 -18.56
C CYS A 87 16.10 6.14 -18.32
N HIS A 88 16.85 6.54 -19.36
CA HIS A 88 17.89 7.57 -19.24
C HIS A 88 17.29 8.95 -18.95
N GLU A 89 16.10 9.24 -19.48
CA GLU A 89 15.39 10.51 -19.27
C GLU A 89 14.58 10.55 -17.94
N TRP A 90 14.35 9.40 -17.30
CA TRP A 90 13.65 9.33 -16.01
C TRP A 90 14.55 9.88 -14.89
N PRO A 91 14.07 10.64 -13.88
CA PRO A 91 14.93 11.10 -12.77
C PRO A 91 15.22 10.04 -11.70
N ASP A 92 16.44 10.00 -11.15
CA ASP A 92 16.91 8.97 -10.20
C ASP A 92 16.19 8.95 -8.83
N ASN A 93 15.55 10.06 -8.45
CA ASN A 93 14.95 10.27 -7.13
C ASN A 93 13.40 10.17 -7.13
N LEU A 94 12.80 9.83 -8.27
CA LEU A 94 11.36 9.71 -8.39
C LEU A 94 10.96 8.24 -8.46
N HIS A 95 10.14 7.83 -7.50
CA HIS A 95 9.48 6.52 -7.51
C HIS A 95 8.02 6.69 -7.94
N MET A 96 7.59 5.90 -8.93
CA MET A 96 6.21 5.89 -9.36
C MET A 96 5.61 4.51 -9.14
N LYS A 97 4.36 4.47 -8.64
CA LYS A 97 3.60 3.21 -8.51
C LYS A 97 3.54 2.52 -9.87
N VAL A 98 3.80 1.21 -9.89
CA VAL A 98 3.86 0.39 -11.12
C VAL A 98 2.57 0.53 -11.94
N GLU A 99 1.42 0.61 -11.30
CA GLU A 99 0.12 0.77 -11.94
C GLU A 99 -0.05 2.13 -12.63
N ALA A 100 0.59 3.17 -12.12
CA ALA A 100 0.59 4.49 -12.76
C ALA A 100 1.47 4.49 -14.02
N VAL A 101 2.54 3.68 -14.06
CA VAL A 101 3.36 3.51 -15.27
C VAL A 101 2.50 2.96 -16.42
N TYR A 102 1.62 1.99 -16.15
CA TYR A 102 0.75 1.42 -17.17
C TYR A 102 -0.28 2.41 -17.74
N ARG A 103 -0.60 3.48 -17.01
CA ARG A 103 -1.56 4.52 -17.41
C ARG A 103 -0.91 5.66 -18.21
N ILE A 104 0.40 5.62 -18.45
CA ILE A 104 1.04 6.61 -19.31
C ILE A 104 0.41 6.49 -20.72
N PRO A 105 -0.06 7.60 -21.34
CA PRO A 105 -0.75 7.58 -22.65
C PRO A 105 0.04 6.90 -23.77
N LEU A 106 1.37 6.88 -23.65
CA LEU A 106 2.27 6.16 -24.53
C LEU A 106 2.03 4.64 -24.53
N PHE A 107 1.89 4.04 -23.35
CA PHE A 107 1.69 2.60 -23.19
C PHE A 107 0.23 2.23 -23.34
N GLU A 108 -0.70 3.01 -22.77
CA GLU A 108 -2.13 2.72 -22.83
C GLU A 108 -2.68 2.68 -24.27
N ARG A 109 -2.11 3.48 -25.18
CA ARG A 109 -2.53 3.47 -26.59
C ARG A 109 -1.90 2.36 -27.42
N SER A 110 -0.72 1.88 -27.04
CA SER A 110 -0.01 0.81 -27.77
C SER A 110 -0.29 -0.59 -27.21
N LEU A 111 -0.52 -0.69 -25.90
CA LEU A 111 -0.64 -1.94 -25.15
C LEU A 111 -2.01 -1.99 -24.46
N LYS A 112 -2.73 -3.10 -24.63
CA LYS A 112 -3.95 -3.38 -23.86
C LYS A 112 -3.59 -4.38 -22.77
N ARG A 113 -3.74 -3.98 -21.50
CA ARG A 113 -3.66 -4.90 -20.37
C ARG A 113 -4.91 -5.79 -20.36
N VAL A 114 -4.73 -7.10 -20.31
CA VAL A 114 -5.83 -8.09 -20.43
C VAL A 114 -6.06 -8.86 -19.14
N SER A 115 -5.00 -9.18 -18.40
CA SER A 115 -5.13 -9.83 -17.10
C SER A 115 -3.98 -9.48 -16.18
N THR A 116 -4.18 -9.72 -14.89
CA THR A 116 -3.17 -9.66 -13.85
C THR A 116 -3.09 -11.02 -13.17
N LYS A 117 -1.88 -11.45 -12.85
CA LYS A 117 -1.56 -12.75 -12.26
C LYS A 117 -0.66 -12.50 -11.06
N TYR A 118 -0.90 -13.23 -9.98
CA TYR A 118 -0.15 -13.08 -8.74
C TYR A 118 0.04 -14.44 -8.08
N SER A 119 1.29 -14.86 -7.88
CA SER A 119 1.62 -16.09 -7.18
C SER A 119 3.12 -16.17 -6.88
N LYS A 120 3.56 -17.23 -6.20
CA LYS A 120 4.97 -17.56 -6.05
C LYS A 120 5.58 -17.94 -7.40
N PRO A 121 6.85 -17.56 -7.68
CA PRO A 121 7.54 -17.87 -8.94
C PRO A 121 7.97 -19.35 -9.00
N THR A 122 6.99 -20.25 -9.05
CA THR A 122 7.22 -21.69 -9.20
C THR A 122 7.19 -22.09 -10.68
N PRO A 123 7.86 -23.19 -11.08
CA PRO A 123 7.79 -23.70 -12.45
C PRO A 123 6.36 -23.95 -12.92
N ASP A 124 5.51 -24.50 -12.05
CA ASP A 124 4.11 -24.80 -12.35
C ASP A 124 3.30 -23.52 -12.62
N TRP A 125 3.56 -22.47 -11.84
CA TRP A 125 2.91 -21.18 -12.05
C TRP A 125 3.34 -20.52 -13.36
N PHE A 126 4.65 -20.47 -13.64
CA PHE A 126 5.15 -19.95 -14.91
C PHE A 126 4.61 -20.74 -16.11
N THR A 127 4.49 -22.07 -15.97
CA THR A 127 3.90 -22.92 -17.01
C THR A 127 2.46 -22.51 -17.29
N THR A 128 1.63 -22.42 -16.25
CA THR A 128 0.22 -22.01 -16.36
C THR A 128 0.09 -20.64 -17.03
N VAL A 129 0.91 -19.68 -16.59
CA VAL A 129 0.85 -18.30 -17.08
C VAL A 129 1.33 -18.17 -18.53
N LEU A 130 2.36 -18.92 -18.93
CA LEU A 130 2.82 -18.93 -20.33
C LEU A 130 1.87 -19.71 -21.25
N GLU A 131 1.15 -20.72 -20.74
CA GLU A 131 0.06 -21.38 -21.46
C GLU A 131 -1.11 -20.42 -21.69
N ASP A 132 -1.47 -19.61 -20.70
CA ASP A 132 -2.49 -18.55 -20.87
C ASP A 132 -2.12 -17.61 -22.02
N LEU A 133 -0.83 -17.26 -22.21
CA LEU A 133 -0.40 -16.43 -23.34
C LEU A 133 -0.65 -17.09 -24.70
N LYS A 134 -0.66 -18.43 -24.78
CA LYS A 134 -0.96 -19.18 -26.01
C LYS A 134 -2.44 -19.17 -26.37
N THR A 135 -3.33 -18.95 -25.40
CA THR A 135 -4.78 -18.89 -25.64
C THR A 135 -5.19 -17.66 -26.45
N ALA A 136 -4.33 -16.65 -26.54
CA ALA A 136 -4.58 -15.45 -27.35
C ALA A 136 -4.36 -15.73 -28.85
N ASN A 137 -5.29 -15.28 -29.70
CA ASN A 137 -5.17 -15.36 -31.17
C ASN A 137 -4.09 -14.42 -31.75
N SER A 138 -3.45 -13.60 -30.92
CA SER A 138 -2.42 -12.63 -31.30
C SER A 138 -1.20 -12.75 -30.38
N SER A 139 -0.06 -12.21 -30.79
CA SER A 139 1.10 -12.06 -29.92
C SER A 139 0.73 -11.39 -28.59
N ALA A 140 1.37 -11.83 -27.51
CA ALA A 140 1.05 -11.42 -26.16
C ALA A 140 2.33 -11.33 -25.33
N ALA A 141 2.31 -10.50 -24.30
CA ALA A 141 3.45 -10.28 -23.42
C ALA A 141 3.01 -10.36 -21.97
N ILE A 142 3.87 -10.88 -21.10
CA ILE A 142 3.74 -10.74 -19.66
C ILE A 142 4.91 -9.96 -19.10
N ILE A 143 4.60 -8.97 -18.27
CA ILE A 143 5.57 -8.21 -17.50
C ILE A 143 5.57 -8.77 -16.08
N LEU A 144 6.70 -9.35 -15.70
CA LEU A 144 6.93 -9.99 -14.41
C LEU A 144 7.73 -9.03 -13.53
N THR A 145 7.17 -8.71 -12.36
CA THR A 145 7.79 -7.83 -11.38
C THR A 145 7.93 -8.58 -10.06
N ARG A 146 9.16 -8.64 -9.55
CA ARG A 146 9.49 -9.17 -8.23
C ARG A 146 10.69 -8.41 -7.70
N TYR A 147 10.47 -7.52 -6.76
CA TYR A 147 11.50 -6.59 -6.30
C TYR A 147 12.85 -7.29 -5.97
N PRO A 148 13.99 -6.77 -6.45
CA PRO A 148 14.10 -5.63 -7.37
C PRO A 148 13.85 -5.99 -8.84
N GLU A 149 13.85 -7.26 -9.22
CA GLU A 149 13.81 -7.78 -10.60
C GLU A 149 12.55 -7.43 -11.41
N VAL A 150 12.75 -7.08 -12.68
CA VAL A 150 11.68 -6.79 -13.65
C VAL A 150 12.04 -7.38 -15.00
N VAL A 151 11.16 -8.21 -15.56
CA VAL A 151 11.41 -8.96 -16.80
C VAL A 151 10.17 -8.92 -17.68
N ALA A 152 10.34 -8.82 -19.00
CA ALA A 152 9.27 -9.08 -19.96
C ALA A 152 9.47 -10.45 -20.62
N CYS A 153 8.39 -11.22 -20.72
CA CYS A 153 8.34 -12.44 -21.53
C CYS A 153 7.24 -12.29 -22.59
N LEU A 154 7.63 -12.31 -23.86
CA LEU A 154 6.72 -12.17 -24.99
C LEU A 154 6.55 -13.51 -25.69
N ARG A 155 5.33 -13.80 -26.12
CA ARG A 155 5.01 -14.84 -27.10
C ARG A 155 4.74 -14.14 -28.43
N LEU A 156 5.62 -14.35 -29.40
CA LEU A 156 5.43 -13.91 -30.77
C LEU A 156 4.77 -15.03 -31.57
N CYS A 157 3.57 -14.75 -32.07
CA CYS A 157 2.76 -15.70 -32.81
C CYS A 157 3.39 -15.98 -34.18
N ASN A 158 3.65 -17.24 -34.49
CA ASN A 158 4.21 -17.63 -35.78
C ASN A 158 3.17 -18.38 -36.63
N VAL A 159 2.66 -17.75 -37.69
CA VAL A 159 1.64 -18.37 -38.56
C VAL A 159 2.19 -19.60 -39.31
N ALA A 160 3.50 -19.67 -39.54
CA ALA A 160 4.14 -20.70 -40.37
C ALA A 160 4.88 -21.78 -39.55
N GLY A 161 4.79 -21.78 -38.21
CA GLY A 161 5.58 -22.68 -37.38
C GLY A 161 5.33 -22.51 -35.88
N PRO A 162 6.24 -23.00 -35.01
CA PRO A 162 6.10 -22.80 -33.58
C PRO A 162 6.28 -21.33 -33.21
N ASP A 163 5.53 -20.90 -32.19
CA ASP A 163 5.70 -19.59 -31.57
C ASP A 163 7.11 -19.43 -30.99
N VAL A 164 7.57 -18.17 -30.93
CA VAL A 164 8.85 -17.83 -30.33
C VAL A 164 8.61 -17.04 -29.05
N PHE A 165 9.14 -17.55 -27.95
CA PHE A 165 9.22 -16.84 -26.68
C PHE A 165 10.47 -15.96 -26.65
N VAL A 166 10.28 -14.69 -26.31
CA VAL A 166 11.36 -13.71 -26.14
C VAL A 166 11.34 -13.19 -24.71
N ILE A 167 12.39 -13.47 -23.95
CA ILE A 167 12.57 -12.93 -22.60
C ILE A 167 13.53 -11.75 -22.70
N PHE A 168 13.03 -10.56 -22.38
CA PHE A 168 13.85 -9.38 -22.20
C PHE A 168 14.12 -9.17 -20.71
N ASN A 169 15.39 -9.34 -20.35
CA ASN A 169 15.89 -9.00 -19.03
C ASN A 169 16.74 -7.73 -19.13
N PRO A 170 16.22 -6.57 -18.67
CA PRO A 170 17.00 -5.33 -18.64
C PRO A 170 18.15 -5.36 -17.61
N ARG A 171 18.18 -6.33 -16.68
CA ARG A 171 19.20 -6.45 -15.61
C ARG A 171 19.49 -7.91 -15.24
N PRO A 172 20.64 -8.48 -15.60
CA PRO A 172 21.10 -9.76 -15.03
C PRO A 172 21.54 -9.56 -13.59
N ALA A 173 21.30 -10.56 -12.75
CA ALA A 173 21.54 -10.52 -11.30
C ALA A 173 23.01 -10.16 -10.93
N ALA A 174 23.10 -9.27 -9.93
CA ALA A 174 24.17 -8.76 -9.05
C ALA A 174 25.69 -9.04 -9.25
N ASP A 175 26.15 -10.02 -10.03
CA ASP A 175 27.56 -10.49 -9.96
C ASP A 175 28.39 -10.25 -11.25
N GLN A 176 27.85 -9.59 -12.28
CA GLN A 176 28.58 -9.21 -13.50
C GLN A 176 28.15 -7.81 -14.00
N PRO A 177 28.99 -7.10 -14.80
CA PRO A 177 28.63 -5.80 -15.36
C PRO A 177 27.24 -5.87 -16.01
N GLN A 178 26.48 -4.80 -15.81
CA GLN A 178 25.03 -4.68 -16.01
C GLN A 178 24.62 -4.79 -17.50
N GLU A 179 24.68 -5.98 -18.09
CA GLU A 179 24.36 -6.19 -19.52
C GLU A 179 22.88 -6.54 -19.73
N ALA A 180 22.11 -5.70 -20.42
CA ALA A 180 20.76 -6.11 -20.83
C ALA A 180 20.84 -7.40 -21.68
N SER A 181 19.87 -8.30 -21.57
CA SER A 181 19.88 -9.56 -22.32
C SER A 181 18.52 -9.92 -22.93
N LEU A 182 18.59 -10.56 -24.09
CA LEU A 182 17.46 -11.18 -24.77
C LEU A 182 17.67 -12.68 -24.84
N THR A 183 16.67 -13.45 -24.40
CA THR A 183 16.65 -14.91 -24.57
C THR A 183 15.53 -15.31 -25.54
N PHE A 184 15.84 -16.16 -26.51
CA PHE A 184 14.90 -16.69 -27.51
C PHE A 184 14.74 -18.19 -27.31
N ASN A 185 13.49 -18.65 -27.20
CA ASN A 185 13.14 -20.06 -27.00
C ASN A 185 11.87 -20.41 -27.81
N THR A 186 11.78 -21.62 -28.35
CA THR A 186 10.54 -22.16 -28.93
C THR A 186 9.85 -23.16 -27.99
N SER A 187 10.59 -23.70 -27.02
CA SER A 187 10.07 -24.61 -26.00
C SER A 187 9.57 -23.86 -24.78
N LEU A 188 8.35 -24.18 -24.35
CA LEU A 188 7.78 -23.63 -23.11
C LEU A 188 8.60 -24.03 -21.88
N ALA A 189 9.10 -25.28 -21.83
CA ALA A 189 9.90 -25.76 -20.70
C ALA A 189 11.22 -25.00 -20.53
N GLN A 190 11.92 -24.70 -21.64
CA GLN A 190 13.14 -23.89 -21.61
C GLN A 190 12.86 -22.46 -21.15
N THR A 191 11.77 -21.85 -21.65
CA THR A 191 11.33 -20.51 -21.21
C THR A 191 11.02 -20.47 -19.71
N VAL A 192 10.31 -21.47 -19.18
CA VAL A 192 10.03 -21.59 -17.73
C VAL A 192 11.32 -21.75 -16.93
N GLN A 193 12.22 -22.63 -17.36
CA GLN A 193 13.50 -22.83 -16.70
C GLN A 193 14.32 -21.53 -16.65
N ARG A 194 14.33 -20.76 -17.74
CA ARG A 194 15.00 -19.46 -17.79
C ARG A 194 14.34 -18.45 -16.85
N LEU A 195 13.02 -18.34 -16.83
CA LEU A 195 12.32 -17.44 -15.90
C LEU A 195 12.59 -17.81 -14.44
N CYS A 196 12.62 -19.10 -14.09
CA CYS A 196 13.01 -19.57 -12.77
C CYS A 196 14.46 -19.21 -12.42
N SER A 197 15.37 -19.22 -13.40
CA SER A 197 16.76 -18.81 -13.18
C SER A 197 16.91 -17.30 -12.91
N ILE A 198 16.07 -16.48 -13.55
CA ILE A 198 16.08 -15.03 -13.38
C ILE A 198 15.31 -14.63 -12.10
N LEU A 199 14.21 -15.32 -11.79
CA LEU A 199 13.33 -15.05 -10.66
C LEU A 199 13.28 -16.27 -9.70
N PRO A 200 14.37 -16.61 -8.99
CA PRO A 200 14.47 -17.86 -8.22
C PRO A 200 13.62 -17.87 -6.95
N GLU A 201 12.88 -18.94 -6.69
CA GLU A 201 12.00 -19.05 -5.50
C GLU A 201 12.76 -18.72 -4.19
N LYS A 202 13.97 -19.23 -4.01
CA LYS A 202 14.86 -18.95 -2.88
C LYS A 202 16.14 -18.29 -3.36
N HIS A 203 16.52 -17.16 -2.78
CA HIS A 203 17.89 -16.65 -2.93
C HIS A 203 18.83 -17.55 -2.12
N ASN A 204 19.73 -18.28 -2.80
CA ASN A 204 20.89 -18.86 -2.12
C ASN A 204 21.88 -17.73 -1.86
N PRO A 205 22.23 -17.41 -0.61
CA PRO A 205 23.33 -16.49 -0.36
C PRO A 205 24.62 -17.16 -0.82
N THR A 206 25.18 -16.68 -1.92
CA THR A 206 26.56 -16.97 -2.30
C THR A 206 27.47 -16.50 -1.17
N GLN A 207 28.40 -17.37 -0.77
CA GLN A 207 29.35 -17.14 0.32
C GLN A 207 30.13 -15.83 0.09
N GLY A 208 30.09 -14.90 1.05
CA GLY A 208 31.16 -13.91 1.20
C GLY A 208 30.78 -12.46 1.48
N VAL A 209 29.51 -12.08 1.54
CA VAL A 209 29.13 -10.69 1.91
C VAL A 209 28.12 -10.70 3.05
N SER A 210 28.62 -10.40 4.25
CA SER A 210 27.84 -10.18 5.46
C SER A 210 27.06 -8.86 5.38
N ASN A 211 25.96 -8.83 4.63
CA ASN A 211 24.94 -7.77 4.74
C ASN A 211 23.55 -8.42 4.80
N TRP A 212 22.95 -8.33 5.98
CA TRP A 212 21.66 -8.92 6.38
C TRP A 212 20.43 -8.30 5.70
N ARG A 213 20.35 -8.27 4.36
CA ARG A 213 19.19 -7.75 3.60
C ARG A 213 18.59 -8.75 2.61
N ALA A 214 18.63 -10.03 2.95
CA ALA A 214 17.84 -11.05 2.27
C ALA A 214 16.40 -11.05 2.83
N LEU A 215 15.54 -10.15 2.34
CA LEU A 215 14.09 -10.24 2.52
C LEU A 215 13.62 -11.60 1.97
N PRO A 216 13.00 -12.48 2.79
CA PRO A 216 12.46 -13.72 2.28
C PRO A 216 11.17 -13.45 1.50
N LEU A 217 11.17 -13.85 0.22
CA LEU A 217 10.04 -14.53 -0.43
C LEU A 217 8.79 -13.69 -0.80
N GLY A 218 8.95 -12.68 -1.65
CA GLY A 218 7.82 -12.04 -2.33
C GLY A 218 7.19 -12.91 -3.44
N ASN A 219 5.86 -12.88 -3.53
CA ASN A 219 5.11 -13.32 -4.71
C ASN A 219 5.50 -12.47 -5.94
N CYS A 220 5.45 -13.07 -7.12
CA CYS A 220 5.67 -12.41 -8.40
C CYS A 220 4.35 -11.84 -8.94
N TYR A 221 4.40 -10.59 -9.40
CA TYR A 221 3.30 -9.94 -10.10
C TYR A 221 3.50 -10.06 -11.61
N GLY A 222 2.49 -10.54 -12.30
CA GLY A 222 2.46 -10.69 -13.75
C GLY A 222 1.34 -9.86 -14.38
N HIS A 223 1.67 -8.93 -15.25
CA HIS A 223 0.68 -8.17 -16.02
C HIS A 223 0.73 -8.59 -17.48
N VAL A 224 -0.39 -9.11 -18.00
CA VAL A 224 -0.49 -9.59 -19.39
C VAL A 224 -0.98 -8.46 -20.30
N PHE A 225 -0.27 -8.26 -21.41
CA PHE A 225 -0.53 -7.25 -22.42
C PHE A 225 -0.66 -7.87 -23.81
N VAL A 226 -1.54 -7.31 -24.62
CA VAL A 226 -1.67 -7.59 -26.06
C VAL A 226 -1.52 -6.30 -26.86
N PRO A 227 -1.07 -6.36 -28.12
CA PRO A 227 -1.01 -5.18 -28.96
C PRO A 227 -2.42 -4.59 -29.17
N ARG A 228 -2.55 -3.27 -29.07
CA ARG A 228 -3.73 -2.58 -29.61
C ARG A 228 -3.55 -2.44 -31.12
N ALA A 229 -4.63 -2.64 -31.88
CA ALA A 229 -4.68 -2.32 -33.30
C ALA A 229 -4.52 -0.80 -33.46
N THR A 230 -3.27 -0.34 -33.52
CA THR A 230 -2.98 1.04 -33.88
C THR A 230 -3.20 1.15 -35.38
N SER A 231 -4.19 1.95 -35.80
CA SER A 231 -4.26 2.41 -37.18
C SER A 231 -2.88 2.98 -37.52
N HIS A 232 -2.18 2.40 -38.49
CA HIS A 232 -0.90 2.93 -38.98
C HIS A 232 -1.02 4.45 -39.11
N ASP A 233 -0.31 5.21 -38.27
CA ASP A 233 0.08 6.59 -38.57
C ASP A 233 0.78 7.24 -37.37
N ALA A 234 1.75 8.09 -37.69
CA ALA A 234 2.35 9.08 -36.79
C ALA A 234 1.31 9.91 -35.99
N LYS A 235 0.04 9.95 -36.45
CA LYS A 235 -1.10 10.57 -35.76
C LYS A 235 -1.43 9.94 -34.41
N ALA A 236 -1.31 8.61 -34.26
CA ALA A 236 -1.59 7.95 -32.98
C ALA A 236 -0.56 8.37 -31.92
N LEU A 237 0.73 8.43 -32.32
CA LEU A 237 1.83 8.90 -31.48
C LEU A 237 1.72 10.40 -31.20
N GLN A 238 1.39 11.21 -32.21
CA GLN A 238 1.11 12.65 -32.04
C GLN A 238 -0.02 12.88 -31.04
N GLY A 239 -1.09 12.08 -31.10
CA GLY A 239 -2.15 12.12 -30.12
C GLY A 239 -1.67 11.74 -28.71
N SER A 240 -0.79 10.74 -28.56
CA SER A 240 -0.23 10.38 -27.25
C SER A 240 0.60 11.53 -26.68
N LEU A 241 1.40 12.17 -27.53
CA LEU A 241 2.19 13.34 -27.15
C LEU A 241 1.30 14.50 -26.69
N ILE A 242 0.25 14.82 -27.45
CA ILE A 242 -0.70 15.89 -27.08
C ILE A 242 -1.34 15.59 -25.72
N MET A 243 -1.81 14.36 -25.49
CA MET A 243 -2.40 13.98 -24.20
C MET A 243 -1.41 14.11 -23.04
N SER A 244 -0.18 13.62 -23.22
CA SER A 244 0.87 13.75 -22.20
C SER A 244 1.22 15.21 -21.94
N SER A 245 1.30 16.04 -22.99
CA SER A 245 1.54 17.48 -22.84
C SER A 245 0.40 18.21 -22.12
N LEU A 246 -0.86 17.87 -22.42
CA LEU A 246 -2.01 18.45 -21.73
C LEU A 246 -2.05 18.03 -20.25
N ALA A 247 -1.82 16.75 -19.95
CA ALA A 247 -1.74 16.26 -18.57
C ALA A 247 -0.60 16.92 -17.79
N ALA A 248 0.56 17.15 -18.42
CA ALA A 248 1.66 17.87 -17.81
C ALA A 248 1.30 19.35 -17.51
N LEU A 249 0.59 20.02 -18.42
CA LEU A 249 0.12 21.40 -18.21
C LEU A 249 -0.92 21.49 -17.09
N GLU A 250 -1.84 20.53 -17.02
CA GLU A 250 -2.83 20.42 -15.94
C GLU A 250 -2.15 20.25 -14.58
N LEU A 251 -1.20 19.31 -14.47
CA LEU A 251 -0.39 19.14 -13.26
C LEU A 251 0.42 20.39 -12.89
N GLN A 252 0.96 21.13 -13.87
CA GLN A 252 1.65 22.39 -13.60
C GLN A 252 0.72 23.48 -13.06
N ALA A 253 -0.52 23.54 -13.54
CA ALA A 253 -1.53 24.45 -13.02
C ALA A 253 -1.90 24.07 -11.57
N GLU A 254 -2.17 22.79 -11.30
CA GLU A 254 -2.48 22.31 -9.95
C GLU A 254 -1.32 22.54 -8.97
N LEU A 255 -0.08 22.26 -9.38
CA LEU A 255 1.10 22.53 -8.55
C LEU A 255 1.24 24.02 -8.23
N SER A 256 0.94 24.90 -9.19
CA SER A 256 0.96 26.35 -8.97
C SER A 256 -0.12 26.78 -7.97
N ASP A 257 -1.31 26.18 -8.04
CA ASP A 257 -2.40 26.42 -7.11
C ASP A 257 -2.08 25.91 -5.69
N LEU A 258 -1.58 24.68 -5.58
CA LEU A 258 -1.14 24.10 -4.31
C LEU A 258 0.01 24.89 -3.68
N GLN A 259 0.97 25.37 -4.47
CA GLN A 259 2.05 26.22 -3.97
C GLN A 259 1.52 27.55 -3.43
N ARG A 260 0.52 28.14 -4.09
CA ARG A 260 -0.15 29.37 -3.62
C ARG A 260 -0.89 29.13 -2.31
N GLU A 261 -1.62 28.02 -2.21
CA GLU A 261 -2.33 27.65 -0.99
C GLU A 261 -1.35 27.38 0.16
N ASN A 262 -0.27 26.64 -0.09
CA ASN A 262 0.74 26.34 0.91
C ASN A 262 1.43 27.62 1.44
N ARG A 263 1.75 28.59 0.56
CA ARG A 263 2.23 29.91 1.00
C ARG A 263 1.22 30.62 1.91
N THR A 264 -0.07 30.55 1.55
CA THR A 264 -1.15 31.16 2.35
C THR A 264 -1.25 30.51 3.73
N LEU A 265 -1.32 29.17 3.78
CA LEU A 265 -1.35 28.42 5.03
C LEU A 265 -0.10 28.65 5.88
N THR A 266 1.08 28.73 5.26
CA THR A 266 2.34 29.03 5.95
C THR A 266 2.28 30.41 6.62
N THR A 267 1.78 31.43 5.92
CA THR A 267 1.60 32.76 6.53
C THR A 267 0.58 32.75 7.66
N GLN A 268 -0.51 31.99 7.54
CA GLN A 268 -1.51 31.86 8.60
C GLN A 268 -0.95 31.15 9.83
N ASN A 269 -0.17 30.07 9.64
CA ASN A 269 0.49 29.37 10.73
C ASN A 269 1.46 30.30 11.47
N GLN A 270 2.26 31.09 10.76
CA GLN A 270 3.14 32.09 11.37
C GLN A 270 2.36 33.16 12.16
N LEU A 271 1.22 33.63 11.64
CA LEU A 271 0.38 34.60 12.36
C LEU A 271 -0.24 34.01 13.62
N LEU A 272 -0.67 32.74 13.56
CA LEU A 272 -1.20 32.02 14.72
C LEU A 272 -0.11 31.77 15.76
N GLU A 273 1.08 31.33 15.35
CA GLU A 273 2.24 31.17 16.24
C GLU A 273 2.59 32.47 16.97
N ASN A 274 2.66 33.60 16.24
CA ASN A 274 2.88 34.91 16.85
C ASN A 274 1.75 35.31 17.82
N SER A 275 0.51 34.94 17.50
CA SER A 275 -0.64 35.20 18.37
C SER A 275 -0.59 34.36 19.65
N VAL A 276 -0.14 33.11 19.57
CA VAL A 276 0.08 32.23 20.72
C VAL A 276 1.16 32.81 21.63
N ILE A 277 2.31 33.20 21.07
CA ILE A 277 3.40 33.84 21.83
C ILE A 277 2.88 35.08 22.58
N LYS A 278 2.14 35.96 21.90
CA LYS A 278 1.58 37.16 22.52
C LYS A 278 0.60 36.85 23.66
N LEU A 279 -0.21 35.80 23.52
CA LEU A 279 -1.13 35.36 24.56
C LEU A 279 -0.40 34.77 25.77
N GLU A 280 0.71 34.06 25.53
CA GLU A 280 1.58 33.54 26.59
C GLU A 280 2.27 34.66 27.37
N GLU A 281 2.80 35.68 26.68
CA GLU A 281 3.36 36.89 27.30
C GLU A 281 2.32 37.61 28.17
N LEU A 282 1.11 37.84 27.63
CA LEU A 282 0.01 38.46 28.38
C LEU A 282 -0.40 37.62 29.60
N ARG A 283 -0.39 36.29 29.48
CA ARG A 283 -0.66 35.37 30.60
C ARG A 283 0.40 35.52 31.68
N GLU A 284 1.68 35.60 31.30
CA GLU A 284 2.79 35.75 32.24
C GLU A 284 2.78 37.13 32.93
N GLU A 285 2.47 38.20 32.20
CA GLU A 285 2.25 39.53 32.76
C GLU A 285 1.09 39.55 33.76
N ASN A 286 -0.03 38.89 33.45
CA ASN A 286 -1.17 38.81 34.34
C ASN A 286 -0.86 38.01 35.62
N ILE A 287 -0.05 36.94 35.52
CA ILE A 287 0.47 36.19 36.68
C ILE A 287 1.37 37.11 37.54
N LYS A 288 2.29 37.87 36.92
CA LYS A 288 3.16 38.83 37.61
C LYS A 288 2.36 39.97 38.26
N ALA A 289 1.32 40.48 37.61
CA ALA A 289 0.44 41.52 38.15
C ALA A 289 -0.38 41.01 39.34
N ARG A 290 -0.92 39.79 39.27
CA ARG A 290 -1.59 39.13 40.40
C ARG A 290 -0.66 38.93 41.59
N ALA A 291 0.60 38.53 41.35
CA ALA A 291 1.60 38.41 42.41
C ALA A 291 1.93 39.76 43.08
N ARG A 292 1.99 40.86 42.31
CA ARG A 292 2.24 42.22 42.82
C ARG A 292 1.06 42.83 43.57
N SER A 293 -0.18 42.40 43.26
CA SER A 293 -1.39 42.87 43.93
C SER A 293 -1.63 42.21 45.30
N CYS A 294 -0.92 41.14 45.65
CA CYS A 294 -0.96 40.52 46.96
C CYS A 294 0.04 41.19 47.93
N LYS A 295 -0.30 42.39 48.46
CA LYS A 295 0.38 42.90 49.66
C LYS A 295 -0.18 42.20 50.91
N PRO A 296 0.66 41.80 51.89
CA PRO A 296 0.18 41.12 53.08
C PRO A 296 -0.57 42.12 53.96
N ILE A 297 -1.86 41.83 54.21
CA ILE A 297 -2.62 42.47 55.28
C ILE A 297 -2.00 41.98 56.59
N VAL A 298 -1.22 42.82 57.26
CA VAL A 298 -0.79 42.61 58.64
C VAL A 298 -2.02 42.73 59.54
N LYS A 299 -2.57 41.58 59.95
CA LYS A 299 -3.66 41.52 60.93
C LYS A 299 -3.09 41.89 62.32
N LYS A 300 -3.48 43.04 62.86
CA LYS A 300 -3.49 43.27 64.31
C LYS A 300 -4.82 42.79 64.87
N THR A 301 -4.73 41.92 65.86
CA THR A 301 -5.84 41.37 66.64
C THR A 301 -6.40 42.42 67.59
N SER A 302 -7.70 42.69 67.55
CA SER A 302 -8.48 43.22 68.68
C SER A 302 -9.97 42.94 68.46
N GLN A 303 -10.64 42.53 69.54
CA GLN A 303 -12.07 42.29 69.68
C GLN A 303 -12.92 43.55 69.42
N ASP A 304 -14.13 43.41 68.87
CA ASP A 304 -15.39 43.65 69.62
C ASP A 304 -16.65 43.66 68.73
N ILE A 305 -17.67 42.95 69.24
CA ILE A 305 -19.12 43.22 69.33
C ILE A 305 -19.77 44.16 68.28
N GLY A 306 -20.85 43.70 67.60
CA GLY A 306 -21.84 44.61 67.01
C GLY A 306 -22.75 44.07 65.89
N THR A 307 -23.84 43.47 66.31
CA THR A 307 -25.21 43.35 65.75
C THR A 307 -25.66 44.17 64.50
N VAL A 308 -26.63 43.58 63.75
CA VAL A 308 -27.80 44.19 63.04
C VAL A 308 -27.78 44.50 61.51
N THR A 309 -28.63 43.72 60.80
CA THR A 309 -29.59 43.97 59.67
C THR A 309 -29.24 44.53 58.27
N TRP A 310 -29.67 43.73 57.28
CA TRP A 310 -30.53 43.98 56.09
C TRP A 310 -30.18 44.96 54.96
N SER A 311 -30.39 44.41 53.74
CA SER A 311 -30.83 45.04 52.48
C SER A 311 -29.79 45.91 51.76
N THR A 312 -29.64 45.90 50.42
CA THR A 312 -30.67 45.92 49.39
C THR A 312 -30.03 45.58 48.04
N ASN A 313 -30.76 44.82 47.22
CA ASN A 313 -30.50 44.65 45.79
C ASN A 313 -30.80 45.98 45.04
N PRO A 314 -30.15 46.25 43.89
CA PRO A 314 -30.96 46.55 42.71
C PRO A 314 -30.43 45.90 41.41
N TYR A 315 -31.28 45.06 40.80
CA TYR A 315 -31.28 44.68 39.37
C TYR A 315 -31.76 45.86 38.50
N PRO A 316 -31.45 45.95 37.18
CA PRO A 316 -32.26 45.25 36.15
C PRO A 316 -31.46 44.71 34.94
N LYS A 317 -31.72 43.46 34.52
CA LYS A 317 -32.54 43.01 33.36
C LYS A 317 -31.95 43.25 31.97
N LEU A 318 -31.88 42.17 31.18
CA LEU A 318 -32.50 41.95 29.85
C LEU A 318 -31.73 40.80 29.15
N ALA A 319 -32.25 39.57 29.14
CA ALA A 319 -33.30 39.01 28.27
C ALA A 319 -32.74 38.42 26.96
N SER A 320 -32.85 37.10 26.82
CA SER A 320 -33.01 36.42 25.53
C SER A 320 -34.34 36.87 24.88
N PRO A 321 -34.49 36.72 23.55
CA PRO A 321 -35.50 35.75 23.13
C PRO A 321 -35.20 35.01 21.81
N SER A 322 -35.93 33.91 21.65
CA SER A 322 -36.10 33.06 20.48
C SER A 322 -37.04 33.64 19.41
N THR A 323 -37.11 32.92 18.28
CA THR A 323 -38.19 32.79 17.27
C THR A 323 -38.42 33.89 16.22
N GLY A 324 -38.26 33.50 14.94
CA GLY A 324 -39.28 33.79 13.92
C GLY A 324 -38.85 34.07 12.47
N LYS A 325 -39.11 33.07 11.59
CA LYS A 325 -39.70 33.16 10.23
C LYS A 325 -38.79 33.37 8.97
N THR A 326 -39.00 32.42 8.05
CA THR A 326 -38.64 32.17 6.63
C THR A 326 -39.17 33.23 5.62
N PRO A 327 -39.06 33.13 4.25
CA PRO A 327 -38.64 32.04 3.33
C PRO A 327 -37.81 32.46 2.05
N TRP A 328 -37.68 31.51 1.09
CA TRP A 328 -37.26 31.59 -0.34
C TRP A 328 -35.79 31.20 -0.62
N ARG A 329 -35.40 30.30 -1.54
CA ARG A 329 -36.05 29.50 -2.60
C ARG A 329 -35.21 28.23 -2.81
N ALA A 330 -35.88 27.11 -3.07
CA ALA A 330 -35.30 25.92 -3.65
C ALA A 330 -35.14 26.08 -5.17
N VAL A 331 -34.02 25.58 -5.72
CA VAL A 331 -33.89 25.18 -7.13
C VAL A 331 -33.42 23.74 -7.10
N GLY A 332 -34.36 22.83 -7.29
CA GLY A 332 -34.06 21.51 -7.87
C GLY A 332 -34.05 21.66 -9.37
N ASP A 333 -33.18 20.90 -10.04
CA ASP A 333 -33.50 20.11 -11.23
C ASP A 333 -32.21 19.45 -11.77
N SER A 334 -32.16 18.12 -11.70
CA SER A 334 -31.46 17.26 -12.65
C SER A 334 -32.37 16.05 -12.90
N PRO A 335 -32.73 15.75 -14.15
CA PRO A 335 -33.77 14.76 -14.44
C PRO A 335 -33.20 13.34 -14.41
N ILE A 336 -33.69 12.53 -13.47
CA ILE A 336 -33.65 11.07 -13.56
C ILE A 336 -34.82 10.65 -14.45
N SER A 337 -34.50 10.21 -15.66
CA SER A 337 -35.42 9.54 -16.59
C SER A 337 -35.94 8.25 -15.95
N ARG A 338 -37.21 8.27 -15.53
CA ARG A 338 -37.99 7.06 -15.27
C ARG A 338 -38.39 6.45 -16.62
N ARG A 339 -37.87 5.26 -16.92
CA ARG A 339 -38.48 4.35 -17.90
C ARG A 339 -39.88 3.99 -17.42
N THR A 340 -40.90 4.62 -17.99
CA THR A 340 -42.26 4.07 -18.06
C THR A 340 -42.31 3.06 -19.19
N SER A 341 -42.39 1.79 -18.83
CA SER A 341 -42.82 0.70 -19.71
C SER A 341 -44.30 0.89 -20.06
N ILE A 342 -44.58 1.49 -21.21
CA ILE A 342 -45.88 1.40 -21.86
C ILE A 342 -45.81 0.20 -22.80
N ALA A 343 -46.32 -0.94 -22.34
CA ALA A 343 -46.75 -2.01 -23.23
C ALA A 343 -47.95 -1.47 -24.04
N ARG A 344 -47.76 -1.25 -25.34
CA ARG A 344 -48.88 -1.04 -26.26
C ARG A 344 -49.35 -2.42 -26.72
N GLU A 345 -50.47 -2.85 -26.16
CA GLU A 345 -51.25 -3.97 -26.65
C GLU A 345 -51.61 -3.75 -28.12
N ILE A 346 -51.24 -4.73 -28.96
CA ILE A 346 -51.66 -4.81 -30.35
C ILE A 346 -53.12 -5.24 -30.33
N ASN A 347 -54.03 -4.30 -30.60
CA ASN A 347 -55.44 -4.61 -30.80
C ASN A 347 -55.61 -5.27 -32.17
N THR A 348 -55.84 -6.58 -32.16
CA THR A 348 -56.26 -7.38 -33.29
C THR A 348 -57.75 -7.15 -33.45
N ASP A 349 -58.15 -6.29 -34.39
CA ASP A 349 -59.45 -6.35 -35.10
C ASP A 349 -59.69 -5.07 -35.90
N LEU A 350 -59.37 -5.07 -37.19
CA LEU A 350 -60.11 -4.30 -38.20
C LEU A 350 -59.98 -5.02 -39.55
N GLY A 351 -61.07 -5.65 -39.97
CA GLY A 351 -61.20 -6.35 -41.24
C GLY A 351 -61.16 -5.40 -42.44
N PHE A 352 -60.45 -5.82 -43.49
CA PHE A 352 -60.45 -5.16 -44.79
C PHE A 352 -61.63 -5.64 -45.65
N PRO A 353 -62.46 -4.75 -46.24
CA PRO A 353 -63.48 -5.16 -47.19
C PRO A 353 -62.87 -5.58 -48.52
N ARG A 354 -63.33 -6.74 -49.00
CA ARG A 354 -63.01 -7.31 -50.30
C ARG A 354 -63.88 -6.62 -51.37
N HIS A 355 -63.30 -5.74 -52.18
CA HIS A 355 -63.95 -5.26 -53.40
C HIS A 355 -63.24 -5.81 -54.64
N SER A 356 -63.93 -6.73 -55.29
CA SER A 356 -63.67 -7.23 -56.63
C SER A 356 -64.06 -6.15 -57.64
N SER A 357 -63.12 -5.63 -58.42
CA SER A 357 -63.45 -4.90 -59.64
C SER A 357 -62.53 -5.32 -60.78
N THR A 358 -63.10 -6.12 -61.68
CA THR A 358 -62.63 -6.40 -63.03
C THR A 358 -62.54 -5.10 -63.83
N GLY A 359 -61.33 -4.67 -64.16
CA GLY A 359 -61.07 -3.54 -65.05
C GLY A 359 -59.69 -3.66 -65.69
N LYS A 360 -59.65 -4.04 -66.97
CA LYS A 360 -58.42 -4.10 -67.78
C LYS A 360 -57.93 -2.68 -68.07
N ASN A 361 -56.91 -2.20 -67.35
CA ASN A 361 -56.19 -0.97 -67.66
C ASN A 361 -54.78 -1.26 -68.22
N PRO A 362 -54.42 -0.77 -69.43
CA PRO A 362 -53.12 -1.07 -70.07
C PRO A 362 -51.88 -0.37 -69.48
N TRP A 363 -52.00 0.32 -68.35
CA TRP A 363 -50.91 1.15 -67.77
C TRP A 363 -50.13 0.46 -66.63
N ARG A 364 -50.34 -0.84 -66.37
CA ARG A 364 -49.77 -1.52 -65.20
C ARG A 364 -48.37 -2.12 -65.40
N ALA A 365 -47.85 -2.14 -66.62
CA ALA A 365 -46.56 -2.79 -66.92
C ALA A 365 -45.34 -1.94 -66.52
N SER A 366 -45.46 -0.61 -66.48
CA SER A 366 -44.36 0.33 -66.23
C SER A 366 -44.23 0.78 -64.77
N THR A 367 -45.31 0.71 -63.98
CA THR A 367 -45.30 1.02 -62.53
C THR A 367 -44.89 -0.18 -61.67
N SER A 368 -45.17 -1.41 -62.12
CA SER A 368 -44.79 -2.64 -61.39
C SER A 368 -43.28 -2.82 -61.30
N ARG A 369 -42.52 -2.45 -62.34
CA ARG A 369 -41.05 -2.56 -62.34
C ARG A 369 -40.35 -1.53 -61.43
N ARG A 370 -40.94 -0.34 -61.21
CA ARG A 370 -40.35 0.66 -60.29
C ARG A 370 -40.60 0.30 -58.83
N LEU A 371 -41.81 -0.17 -58.51
CA LEU A 371 -42.15 -0.65 -57.17
C LEU A 371 -41.32 -1.87 -56.76
N ASP A 372 -41.02 -2.81 -57.67
CA ASP A 372 -40.13 -3.95 -57.38
C ASP A 372 -38.69 -3.52 -57.10
N VAL A 373 -38.17 -2.53 -57.83
CA VAL A 373 -36.81 -2.00 -57.62
C VAL A 373 -36.69 -1.27 -56.28
N ASP A 374 -37.71 -0.50 -55.89
CA ASP A 374 -37.75 0.15 -54.58
C ASP A 374 -37.93 -0.85 -53.43
N LEU A 375 -38.71 -1.93 -53.63
CA LEU A 375 -38.88 -3.02 -52.65
C LEU A 375 -37.60 -3.85 -52.50
N ASP A 376 -36.89 -4.10 -53.60
CA ASP A 376 -35.60 -4.80 -53.62
C ASP A 376 -34.51 -3.94 -52.96
N PHE A 377 -34.52 -2.62 -53.19
CA PHE A 377 -33.63 -1.68 -52.51
C PHE A 377 -33.90 -1.65 -51.00
N ALA A 378 -35.17 -1.57 -50.59
CA ALA A 378 -35.56 -1.63 -49.18
C ALA A 378 -35.16 -2.97 -48.51
N ARG A 379 -35.31 -4.10 -49.22
CA ARG A 379 -34.88 -5.43 -48.73
C ARG A 379 -33.36 -5.52 -48.56
N ARG A 380 -32.59 -4.94 -49.49
CA ARG A 380 -31.12 -4.88 -49.37
C ARG A 380 -30.69 -4.02 -48.18
N LEU A 381 -31.33 -2.87 -48.00
CA LEU A 381 -31.04 -1.96 -46.89
C LEU A 381 -31.42 -2.60 -45.53
N GLN A 382 -32.53 -3.33 -45.48
CA GLN A 382 -32.92 -4.09 -44.29
C GLN A 382 -31.91 -5.21 -43.98
N ALA A 383 -31.40 -5.90 -45.01
CA ALA A 383 -30.39 -6.93 -44.83
C ALA A 383 -29.06 -6.36 -44.30
N THR A 384 -28.65 -5.17 -44.76
CA THR A 384 -27.46 -4.49 -44.22
C THR A 384 -27.66 -4.06 -42.77
N PHE A 385 -28.82 -3.49 -42.42
CA PHE A 385 -29.10 -3.12 -41.02
C PHE A 385 -29.16 -4.33 -40.10
N ASN A 386 -29.77 -5.43 -40.55
CA ASN A 386 -29.81 -6.65 -39.76
C ASN A 386 -28.40 -7.24 -39.54
N ALA A 387 -27.54 -7.18 -40.57
CA ALA A 387 -26.15 -7.64 -40.46
C ALA A 387 -25.33 -6.78 -39.47
N GLU A 388 -25.49 -5.46 -39.54
CA GLU A 388 -24.89 -4.52 -38.58
C GLU A 388 -25.39 -4.75 -37.15
N ASP A 389 -26.68 -5.02 -36.97
CA ASP A 389 -27.27 -5.28 -35.65
C ASP A 389 -26.73 -6.58 -35.02
N THR A 390 -26.56 -7.64 -35.83
CA THR A 390 -25.87 -8.86 -35.36
C THR A 390 -24.41 -8.63 -35.00
N GLU A 391 -23.67 -7.86 -35.80
CA GLU A 391 -22.27 -7.51 -35.51
C GLU A 391 -22.15 -6.71 -34.20
N LEU A 392 -23.05 -5.75 -33.98
CA LEU A 392 -23.10 -4.96 -32.75
C LEU A 392 -23.47 -5.81 -31.53
N GLN A 393 -24.35 -6.80 -31.68
CA GLN A 393 -24.71 -7.74 -30.62
C GLN A 393 -23.53 -8.64 -30.25
N ASP A 394 -22.80 -9.19 -31.23
CA ASP A 394 -21.60 -9.99 -31.00
C ASP A 394 -20.50 -9.16 -30.31
N GLN A 395 -20.27 -7.93 -30.76
CA GLN A 395 -19.33 -7.01 -30.12
C GLN A 395 -19.73 -6.68 -28.68
N MET A 396 -21.01 -6.44 -28.41
CA MET A 396 -21.53 -6.21 -27.05
C MET A 396 -21.33 -7.44 -26.15
N GLU A 397 -21.61 -8.64 -26.66
CA GLU A 397 -21.44 -9.89 -25.91
C GLU A 397 -19.96 -10.18 -25.62
N GLN A 398 -19.07 -9.84 -26.55
CA GLN A 398 -17.62 -9.94 -26.38
C GLN A 398 -17.09 -8.92 -25.34
N LEU A 399 -17.65 -7.70 -25.31
CA LEU A 399 -17.35 -6.70 -24.28
C LEU A 399 -17.85 -7.13 -22.90
N LEU A 400 -19.05 -7.73 -22.80
CA LEU A 400 -19.59 -8.25 -21.54
C LEU A 400 -18.79 -9.45 -21.02
N ARG A 401 -18.28 -10.32 -21.90
CA ARG A 401 -17.37 -11.41 -21.53
C ARG A 401 -16.01 -10.92 -21.01
N THR A 402 -15.59 -9.72 -21.38
CA THR A 402 -14.31 -9.11 -20.97
C THR A 402 -14.45 -8.05 -19.89
N ALA A 403 -15.67 -7.73 -19.46
CA ALA A 403 -15.91 -6.80 -18.37
C ALA A 403 -15.49 -7.44 -17.03
N GLN A 404 -14.53 -6.80 -16.35
CA GLN A 404 -14.12 -7.20 -15.01
C GLN A 404 -15.31 -7.12 -14.04
N ARG A 405 -15.49 -8.15 -13.23
CA ARG A 405 -16.46 -8.11 -12.13
C ARG A 405 -16.07 -6.99 -11.17
N ARG A 406 -17.06 -6.24 -10.71
CA ARG A 406 -16.86 -5.10 -9.80
C ARG A 406 -17.37 -5.49 -8.41
N TYR A 407 -16.61 -5.13 -7.39
CA TYR A 407 -17.02 -5.22 -6.00
C TYR A 407 -17.13 -3.82 -5.39
N HIS A 408 -17.90 -3.72 -4.31
CA HIS A 408 -18.13 -2.48 -3.60
C HIS A 408 -17.31 -2.46 -2.30
N CYS A 409 -16.50 -1.42 -2.10
CA CYS A 409 -15.68 -1.29 -0.90
C CYS A 409 -16.52 -0.76 0.28
N GLY A 410 -16.62 -1.52 1.37
CA GLY A 410 -17.38 -1.13 2.57
C GLY A 410 -16.80 0.02 3.40
N ILE A 411 -15.67 0.62 3.00
CA ILE A 411 -15.02 1.73 3.72
C ILE A 411 -15.18 3.06 2.99
N CYS A 412 -14.77 3.13 1.72
CA CYS A 412 -14.90 4.35 0.91
C CYS A 412 -16.21 4.41 0.12
N LEU A 413 -16.97 3.31 0.06
CA LEU A 413 -18.25 3.21 -0.65
C LEU A 413 -18.15 3.41 -2.17
N ASP A 414 -16.99 3.10 -2.74
CA ASP A 414 -16.74 3.13 -4.19
C ASP A 414 -16.66 1.71 -4.79
N ASP A 415 -16.89 1.63 -6.10
CA ASP A 415 -16.89 0.37 -6.87
C ASP A 415 -15.55 0.15 -7.60
N PHE A 416 -14.87 -0.95 -7.26
CA PHE A 416 -13.57 -1.33 -7.82
C PHE A 416 -13.66 -2.68 -8.55
N PRO A 417 -12.74 -2.98 -9.49
CA PRO A 417 -12.60 -4.33 -10.04
C PRO A 417 -12.26 -5.36 -8.94
N GLU A 418 -12.82 -6.57 -8.99
CA GLU A 418 -12.52 -7.66 -8.03
C GLU A 418 -11.01 -7.95 -7.93
N ASP A 419 -10.26 -7.77 -9.03
CA ASP A 419 -8.80 -7.97 -9.07
C ASP A 419 -8.01 -6.97 -8.21
N ASP A 420 -8.58 -5.80 -7.91
CA ASP A 420 -7.97 -4.75 -7.09
C ASP A 420 -8.38 -4.85 -5.60
N ALA A 421 -9.20 -5.84 -5.25
CA ALA A 421 -9.61 -6.10 -3.88
C ALA A 421 -8.46 -6.68 -3.03
N VAL A 422 -8.30 -6.15 -1.83
CA VAL A 422 -7.49 -6.77 -0.79
C VAL A 422 -8.39 -7.63 0.08
N ARG A 423 -8.26 -8.95 -0.05
CA ARG A 423 -8.89 -9.91 0.84
C ARG A 423 -8.04 -10.09 2.10
N ILE A 424 -8.61 -9.84 3.28
CA ILE A 424 -7.95 -10.19 4.55
C ILE A 424 -8.18 -11.67 4.85
N GLU A 425 -7.13 -12.50 4.74
CA GLU A 425 -7.23 -13.97 4.86
C GLU A 425 -7.88 -14.45 6.17
N SER A 426 -7.65 -13.74 7.28
CA SER A 426 -8.16 -14.12 8.60
C SER A 426 -9.68 -13.98 8.76
N CYS A 427 -10.33 -13.12 7.96
CA CYS A 427 -11.77 -12.85 8.09
C CYS A 427 -12.54 -12.80 6.77
N GLY A 428 -11.86 -12.92 5.62
CA GLY A 428 -12.46 -12.95 4.29
C GLY A 428 -13.01 -11.62 3.77
N HIS A 429 -12.80 -10.50 4.46
CA HIS A 429 -13.31 -9.20 4.02
C HIS A 429 -12.47 -8.62 2.88
N ASP A 430 -13.15 -8.17 1.83
CA ASP A 430 -12.59 -7.49 0.66
C ASP A 430 -12.64 -5.97 0.84
N ILE A 431 -11.49 -5.32 0.70
CA ILE A 431 -11.34 -3.89 0.96
C ILE A 431 -10.42 -3.26 -0.11
N CYS A 432 -10.68 -2.00 -0.48
CA CYS A 432 -9.82 -1.27 -1.41
C CYS A 432 -8.38 -1.11 -0.87
N ARG A 433 -7.37 -1.23 -1.74
CA ARG A 433 -5.94 -1.12 -1.37
C ARG A 433 -5.63 0.16 -0.62
N ASP A 434 -6.19 1.29 -1.05
CA ASP A 434 -5.94 2.59 -0.43
C ASP A 434 -6.57 2.68 0.97
N CYS A 435 -7.75 2.09 1.15
CA CYS A 435 -8.48 2.05 2.41
C CYS A 435 -7.72 1.22 3.46
N VAL A 436 -7.23 0.04 3.09
CA VAL A 436 -6.42 -0.79 3.99
C VAL A 436 -5.09 -0.11 4.29
N ARG A 437 -4.42 0.47 3.28
CA ARG A 437 -3.16 1.21 3.48
C ARG A 437 -3.34 2.35 4.48
N GLY A 438 -4.33 3.22 4.28
CA GLY A 438 -4.58 4.34 5.18
C GLY A 438 -4.86 3.89 6.62
N HIS A 439 -5.64 2.82 6.79
CA HIS A 439 -5.88 2.24 8.12
C HIS A 439 -4.61 1.69 8.76
N VAL A 440 -3.82 0.89 8.02
CA VAL A 440 -2.56 0.30 8.51
C VAL A 440 -1.54 1.39 8.85
N SER A 441 -1.30 2.35 7.97
CA SER A 441 -0.39 3.49 8.22
C SER A 441 -0.79 4.24 9.49
N THR A 442 -2.08 4.57 9.65
CA THR A 442 -2.57 5.22 10.86
C THR A 442 -2.28 4.40 12.12
N LYS A 443 -2.48 3.08 12.07
CA LYS A 443 -2.24 2.21 13.24
C LYS A 443 -0.76 2.02 13.56
N ILE A 444 0.10 2.06 12.55
CA ILE A 444 1.56 2.08 12.69
C ILE A 444 2.00 3.36 13.39
N ASP A 445 1.50 4.51 12.94
CA ASP A 445 1.82 5.81 13.52
C ASP A 445 1.33 5.90 14.99
N GLU A 446 0.18 5.31 15.29
CA GLU A 446 -0.36 5.17 16.65
C GLU A 446 0.36 4.12 17.52
N ARG A 447 1.37 3.41 16.99
CA ARG A 447 2.08 2.29 17.66
C ARG A 447 1.15 1.18 18.17
N ARG A 448 0.04 0.91 17.46
CA ARG A 448 -0.98 -0.08 17.85
C ARG A 448 -0.79 -1.40 17.13
N PHE A 449 -0.49 -2.44 17.90
CA PHE A 449 -0.33 -3.81 17.41
C PHE A 449 -1.10 -4.81 18.33
N PRO A 450 -1.76 -5.84 17.79
CA PRO A 450 -1.88 -6.19 16.37
C PRO A 450 -2.90 -5.30 15.64
N VAL A 451 -2.67 -5.07 14.34
CA VAL A 451 -3.60 -4.29 13.52
C VAL A 451 -4.77 -5.17 13.09
N LEU A 452 -5.99 -4.77 13.47
CA LEU A 452 -7.22 -5.49 13.17
C LEU A 452 -7.90 -5.00 11.89
N CYS A 453 -8.66 -5.90 11.26
CA CYS A 453 -9.51 -5.65 10.12
C CYS A 453 -10.53 -4.52 10.44
N PRO A 454 -10.55 -3.43 9.66
CA PRO A 454 -11.44 -2.30 9.92
C PRO A 454 -12.92 -2.65 9.75
N VAL A 455 -13.25 -3.58 8.84
CA VAL A 455 -14.65 -4.04 8.64
C VAL A 455 -15.11 -4.89 9.83
N CYS A 456 -14.28 -5.81 10.31
CA CYS A 456 -14.59 -6.58 11.51
C CYS A 456 -14.73 -5.69 12.75
N MET A 457 -13.93 -4.62 12.86
CA MET A 457 -14.05 -3.70 13.99
C MET A 457 -15.34 -2.85 13.96
N ALA A 458 -15.94 -2.67 12.78
CA ALA A 458 -17.22 -1.98 12.63
C ALA A 458 -18.41 -2.91 12.96
N ASP A 459 -18.26 -4.22 12.80
CA ASP A 459 -19.30 -5.21 13.11
C ASP A 459 -19.31 -5.61 14.59
N HIS A 460 -20.10 -4.87 15.36
CA HIS A 460 -21.34 -5.36 15.96
C HIS A 460 -21.42 -6.75 16.65
N THR A 461 -21.05 -7.79 15.91
CA THR A 461 -21.45 -9.17 16.22
C THR A 461 -20.29 -10.14 16.13
N ASN A 462 -19.10 -9.66 15.74
CA ASN A 462 -17.94 -10.50 15.53
C ASN A 462 -17.04 -10.55 16.78
N PRO A 463 -16.96 -11.70 17.50
CA PRO A 463 -16.14 -11.83 18.69
C PRO A 463 -14.64 -11.92 18.40
N ASN A 464 -14.24 -12.25 17.16
CA ASN A 464 -12.84 -12.44 16.77
C ASN A 464 -12.54 -11.69 15.46
N PRO A 465 -12.18 -10.39 15.52
CA PRO A 465 -11.82 -9.64 14.34
C PRO A 465 -10.53 -10.17 13.72
N GLY A 466 -10.52 -10.30 12.39
CA GLY A 466 -9.33 -10.75 11.67
C GLY A 466 -8.15 -9.79 11.86
N THR A 467 -6.95 -10.32 12.01
CA THR A 467 -5.70 -9.55 12.04
C THR A 467 -5.11 -9.37 10.65
N ILE A 468 -4.47 -8.22 10.44
CA ILE A 468 -3.65 -7.92 9.26
C ILE A 468 -2.24 -8.46 9.51
N CYS A 469 -1.75 -9.31 8.60
CA CYS A 469 -0.42 -9.92 8.69
C CYS A 469 0.67 -9.02 8.09
N GLY A 470 1.92 -9.20 8.51
CA GLY A 470 3.06 -8.42 7.99
C GLY A 470 3.26 -8.55 6.48
N GLN A 471 2.99 -9.73 5.91
CA GLN A 471 2.99 -9.96 4.46
C GLN A 471 2.02 -9.03 3.72
N LEU A 472 0.84 -8.79 4.28
CA LEU A 472 -0.12 -7.87 3.66
C LEU A 472 0.37 -6.41 3.76
N VAL A 473 1.03 -6.03 4.85
CA VAL A 473 1.58 -4.68 5.05
C VAL A 473 2.64 -4.34 4.00
N GLU A 474 3.54 -5.29 3.71
CA GLU A 474 4.55 -5.14 2.66
C GLU A 474 3.91 -4.89 1.27
N LEU A 475 2.86 -5.66 0.95
CA LEU A 475 2.17 -5.58 -0.34
C LEU A 475 1.31 -4.32 -0.49
N LEU A 476 0.98 -3.61 0.58
CA LEU A 476 0.17 -2.40 0.53
C LEU A 476 0.95 -1.17 0.05
N GLY A 477 2.29 -1.22 0.05
CA GLY A 477 3.15 -0.09 -0.34
C GLY A 477 3.17 1.02 0.71
N VAL A 478 3.33 0.66 1.99
CA VAL A 478 3.66 1.59 3.08
C VAL A 478 5.10 2.11 2.91
N SER A 479 5.46 3.23 3.54
CA SER A 479 6.83 3.77 3.45
C SER A 479 7.84 2.83 4.12
N GLU A 480 9.12 2.91 3.72
CA GLU A 480 10.20 2.11 4.33
C GLU A 480 10.31 2.38 5.84
N GLU A 481 10.08 3.62 6.28
CA GLU A 481 10.08 4.00 7.71
C GLU A 481 8.90 3.39 8.48
N GLN A 482 7.69 3.39 7.89
CA GLN A 482 6.51 2.75 8.47
C GLN A 482 6.64 1.24 8.52
N TYR A 483 7.23 0.64 7.48
CA TYR A 483 7.49 -0.80 7.44
C TYR A 483 8.52 -1.21 8.50
N LYS A 484 9.60 -0.44 8.66
CA LYS A 484 10.56 -0.65 9.74
C LYS A 484 9.90 -0.51 11.12
N THR A 485 9.02 0.47 11.28
CA THR A 485 8.23 0.63 12.51
C THR A 485 7.32 -0.59 12.75
N TRP A 486 6.73 -1.15 11.70
CA TRP A 486 5.96 -2.39 11.78
C TRP A 486 6.81 -3.57 12.24
N GLU A 487 7.97 -3.79 11.62
CA GLU A 487 8.91 -4.85 12.03
C GLU A 487 9.35 -4.68 13.48
N GLU A 488 9.65 -3.45 13.90
CA GLU A 488 9.98 -3.15 15.31
C GLU A 488 8.82 -3.50 16.25
N MET A 489 7.58 -3.18 15.90
CA MET A 489 6.40 -3.51 16.71
C MET A 489 6.12 -5.02 16.76
N GLU A 490 6.30 -5.72 15.65
CA GLU A 490 6.16 -7.17 15.54
C GLU A 490 7.24 -7.89 16.35
N MET A 491 8.51 -7.48 16.21
CA MET A 491 9.63 -7.97 17.00
C MET A 491 9.52 -7.62 18.48
N ALA A 492 8.94 -6.46 18.83
CA ALA A 492 8.70 -6.07 20.23
C ALA A 492 7.62 -6.91 20.92
N GLN A 493 6.85 -7.72 20.19
CA GLN A 493 5.99 -8.73 20.81
C GLN A 493 6.79 -9.86 21.45
N PHE A 494 7.95 -10.19 20.87
CA PHE A 494 8.71 -11.40 21.20
C PHE A 494 10.11 -11.10 21.78
N SER A 495 10.69 -9.93 21.52
CA SER A 495 12.07 -9.58 21.91
C SER A 495 12.17 -8.22 22.61
N VAL A 496 13.12 -8.11 23.54
CA VAL A 496 13.43 -6.90 24.31
C VAL A 496 14.91 -6.56 24.13
N LEU A 497 15.21 -5.29 23.83
CA LEU A 497 16.60 -4.81 23.76
C LEU A 497 17.18 -4.68 25.17
N VAL A 498 18.33 -5.32 25.40
CA VAL A 498 19.04 -5.33 26.68
C VAL A 498 20.39 -4.63 26.52
N ASN A 499 20.62 -3.59 27.32
CA ASN A 499 21.84 -2.78 27.29
C ASN A 499 22.77 -3.17 28.45
N CYS A 500 24.03 -3.49 28.16
CA CYS A 500 25.02 -3.82 29.19
C CYS A 500 25.75 -2.58 29.70
N ARG A 501 25.75 -2.35 31.02
CA ARG A 501 26.45 -1.20 31.63
C ARG A 501 27.98 -1.33 31.66
N LYS A 502 28.53 -2.55 31.51
CA LYS A 502 29.98 -2.79 31.54
C LYS A 502 30.65 -2.67 30.17
N CYS A 503 30.05 -3.23 29.12
CA CYS A 503 30.60 -3.15 27.77
C CYS A 503 29.91 -2.11 26.88
N GLN A 504 28.84 -1.46 27.38
CA GLN A 504 28.04 -0.44 26.68
C GLN A 504 27.42 -0.88 25.34
N ASN A 505 27.47 -2.17 25.04
CA ASN A 505 26.84 -2.77 23.87
C ASN A 505 25.42 -3.26 24.22
N SER A 506 24.56 -3.33 23.21
CA SER A 506 23.16 -3.75 23.35
C SER A 506 22.88 -4.98 22.48
N ALA A 507 22.03 -5.88 22.94
CA ALA A 507 21.55 -6.99 22.13
C ALA A 507 20.08 -7.30 22.40
N PHE A 508 19.39 -7.88 21.42
CA PHE A 508 18.02 -8.33 21.57
C PHE A 508 17.99 -9.70 22.27
N VAL A 509 17.12 -9.84 23.27
CA VAL A 509 16.90 -11.07 24.03
C VAL A 509 15.40 -11.42 23.95
N ASP A 510 15.07 -12.71 23.94
CA ASP A 510 13.68 -13.16 24.00
C ASP A 510 12.99 -12.66 25.28
N ARG A 511 11.75 -12.18 25.13
CA ARG A 511 11.00 -11.57 26.22
C ARG A 511 10.63 -12.59 27.30
N ASN A 512 10.23 -13.80 26.92
CA ASN A 512 9.83 -14.83 27.87
C ASN A 512 11.04 -15.29 28.69
N ASP A 513 12.20 -15.43 28.04
CA ASP A 513 13.45 -15.81 28.71
C ASP A 513 13.94 -14.75 29.70
N LEU A 514 13.84 -13.47 29.29
CA LEU A 514 14.20 -12.33 30.15
C LEU A 514 13.22 -12.20 31.33
N GLU A 515 11.92 -12.41 31.11
CA GLU A 515 10.91 -12.36 32.17
C GLU A 515 11.04 -13.53 33.16
N ALA A 516 11.51 -14.70 32.70
CA ALA A 516 11.72 -15.88 33.52
C ALA A 516 12.92 -15.81 34.48
N THR A 517 13.88 -14.90 34.24
CA THR A 517 15.16 -14.87 34.98
C THR A 517 15.37 -13.54 35.71
N ASP A 518 15.79 -13.57 36.97
CA ASP A 518 16.07 -12.35 37.77
C ASP A 518 17.52 -11.84 37.64
N GLU A 519 18.41 -12.66 37.06
CA GLU A 519 19.81 -12.36 36.77
C GLU A 519 20.05 -12.39 35.26
N VAL A 520 20.58 -11.29 34.72
CA VAL A 520 20.86 -11.13 33.28
C VAL A 520 22.36 -11.22 33.08
N ARG A 521 22.80 -12.20 32.29
CA ARG A 521 24.16 -12.23 31.75
C ARG A 521 24.21 -11.43 30.46
N CYS A 522 25.29 -10.67 30.27
CA CYS A 522 25.51 -9.91 29.05
C CYS A 522 25.42 -10.83 27.82
N PRO A 523 24.52 -10.55 26.86
CA PRO A 523 24.39 -11.36 25.64
C PRO A 523 25.49 -11.09 24.61
N VAL A 524 26.35 -10.09 24.83
CA VAL A 524 27.42 -9.70 23.90
C VAL A 524 28.62 -10.64 24.08
N VAL A 525 28.99 -11.33 23.00
CA VAL A 525 30.13 -12.25 22.97
C VAL A 525 31.40 -11.53 23.43
N GLY A 526 32.05 -12.06 24.46
CA GLY A 526 33.26 -11.47 25.06
C GLY A 526 33.02 -10.62 26.32
N CYS A 527 31.78 -10.50 26.80
CA CYS A 527 31.45 -9.82 28.05
C CYS A 527 30.80 -10.76 29.08
N ASP A 528 31.48 -11.03 30.19
CA ASP A 528 30.95 -11.85 31.30
C ASP A 528 30.24 -11.04 32.39
N HIS A 529 29.68 -9.89 32.05
CA HIS A 529 28.97 -9.07 33.02
C HIS A 529 27.63 -9.70 33.37
N VAL A 530 27.35 -9.86 34.66
CA VAL A 530 26.03 -10.30 35.17
C VAL A 530 25.48 -9.17 36.04
N TRP A 531 24.18 -8.90 35.91
CA TRP A 531 23.49 -7.92 36.73
C TRP A 531 22.06 -8.36 37.03
N CYS A 532 21.50 -7.87 38.11
CA CYS A 532 20.09 -8.15 38.43
C CYS A 532 19.18 -7.42 37.43
N ARG A 533 18.23 -8.14 36.83
CA ARG A 533 17.25 -7.60 35.88
C ARG A 533 16.46 -6.42 36.44
N LYS A 534 16.13 -6.49 37.74
CA LYS A 534 15.23 -5.55 38.42
C LYS A 534 15.93 -4.24 38.80
N CYS A 535 17.20 -4.31 39.25
CA CYS A 535 17.92 -3.14 39.77
C CYS A 535 19.12 -2.69 38.93
N GLN A 536 19.49 -3.48 37.93
CA GLN A 536 20.64 -3.24 37.06
C GLN A 536 21.98 -3.13 37.79
N GLN A 537 22.06 -3.63 39.03
CA GLN A 537 23.28 -3.66 39.81
C GLN A 537 24.11 -4.90 39.46
N SER A 538 25.40 -4.70 39.29
CA SER A 538 26.39 -5.74 38.99
C SER A 538 26.36 -6.84 40.05
N ILE A 539 26.30 -8.10 39.62
CA ILE A 539 26.43 -9.27 40.47
C ILE A 539 27.82 -9.87 40.20
N ASP A 540 28.67 -9.91 41.22
CA ASP A 540 29.96 -10.56 41.12
C ASP A 540 29.80 -12.08 41.26
N PRO A 541 30.23 -12.90 40.28
CA PRO A 541 30.06 -14.36 40.32
C PRO A 541 30.84 -15.10 41.43
N ARG A 542 31.49 -14.38 42.36
CA ARG A 542 32.39 -14.94 43.39
C ARG A 542 31.99 -14.55 44.82
N GLY A 543 30.69 -14.61 45.13
CA GLY A 543 30.15 -14.20 46.43
C GLY A 543 29.15 -15.19 47.04
N SER A 544 29.56 -16.42 47.30
CA SER A 544 29.02 -17.23 48.41
C SER A 544 30.23 -17.56 49.29
N ILE A 545 30.30 -17.13 50.55
CA ILE A 545 29.70 -17.76 51.72
C ILE A 545 29.72 -16.71 52.83
N ASP A 546 28.60 -16.48 53.52
CA ASP A 546 28.63 -16.07 54.93
C ASP A 546 27.44 -16.70 55.65
N SER A 547 27.68 -17.91 56.15
CA SER A 547 26.79 -18.58 57.09
C SER A 547 27.65 -19.38 58.05
N THR A 548 28.44 -18.69 58.86
CA THR A 548 28.91 -19.21 60.15
C THR A 548 29.18 -18.03 61.07
N GLY A 549 28.40 -17.94 62.14
CA GLY A 549 28.78 -17.09 63.27
C GLY A 549 30.11 -17.56 63.83
N SER A 550 31.05 -16.63 63.99
CA SER A 550 32.03 -16.69 65.07
C SER A 550 32.63 -15.32 65.29
N SER A 551 32.62 -14.91 66.54
CA SER A 551 33.27 -13.75 67.08
C SER A 551 34.79 -13.86 66.91
N THR A 552 35.39 -12.99 66.11
CA THR A 552 36.74 -12.46 66.36
C THR A 552 37.01 -11.27 65.45
N ALA A 553 37.33 -10.13 66.04
CA ALA A 553 38.01 -9.04 65.33
C ALA A 553 39.37 -9.56 64.81
N PRO A 554 39.84 -9.02 63.67
CA PRO A 554 41.03 -8.19 63.79
C PRO A 554 40.96 -6.90 62.96
N SER A 555 41.48 -5.87 63.60
CA SER A 555 42.01 -4.63 63.04
C SER A 555 42.87 -4.84 61.78
N GLY A 556 42.55 -4.11 60.71
CA GLY A 556 43.37 -4.02 59.51
C GLY A 556 42.79 -2.98 58.55
N SER A 557 43.51 -1.87 58.40
CA SER A 557 43.19 -0.70 57.59
C SER A 557 43.21 -0.96 56.08
N SER A 558 42.15 -0.53 55.39
CA SER A 558 42.27 0.00 54.03
C SER A 558 41.22 1.08 53.83
N THR A 559 41.73 2.30 53.71
CA THR A 559 41.03 3.53 53.36
C THR A 559 40.45 3.45 51.95
N ASP A 560 39.13 3.48 51.84
CA ASP A 560 38.43 3.92 50.62
C ASP A 560 37.59 5.18 50.97
N PRO A 561 37.92 6.36 50.42
CA PRO A 561 37.18 7.58 50.66
C PRO A 561 36.11 7.76 49.57
N SER A 562 34.94 7.14 49.75
CA SER A 562 33.70 7.55 49.07
C SER A 562 32.45 6.88 49.68
N GLY A 563 32.37 6.84 51.01
CA GLY A 563 31.13 6.54 51.74
C GLY A 563 30.34 7.82 51.97
N SER A 564 29.32 8.10 51.16
CA SER A 564 28.33 9.13 51.48
C SER A 564 27.38 8.61 52.55
N SER A 565 27.62 9.09 53.78
CA SER A 565 26.64 9.45 54.81
C SER A 565 25.25 8.78 54.76
N THR A 566 25.03 7.82 55.64
CA THR A 566 23.69 7.38 56.05
C THR A 566 23.07 8.40 57.02
N ASP A 567 22.11 9.17 56.53
CA ASP A 567 21.13 9.90 57.35
C ASP A 567 20.18 8.86 58.02
N PRO A 568 20.01 8.83 59.36
CA PRO A 568 19.16 7.84 60.04
C PRO A 568 17.66 8.05 59.81
N THR A 569 17.27 9.11 59.10
CA THR A 569 15.87 9.47 58.84
C THR A 569 15.41 9.23 57.39
N GLY A 570 16.29 8.72 56.52
CA GLY A 570 15.97 8.37 55.13
C GLY A 570 15.44 6.93 54.96
N PRO A 571 14.57 6.65 53.96
CA PRO A 571 14.12 5.29 53.68
C PRO A 571 15.31 4.39 53.31
N ARG A 572 15.29 3.14 53.78
CA ARG A 572 16.28 2.12 53.39
C ARG A 572 16.18 1.87 51.89
N HIS A 573 17.32 1.83 51.22
CA HIS A 573 17.45 1.51 49.80
C HIS A 573 16.66 0.24 49.43
N SER A 574 15.74 0.38 48.46
CA SER A 574 15.09 -0.70 47.74
C SER A 574 15.63 -0.69 46.32
N CYS A 575 16.23 -1.80 45.90
CA CYS A 575 16.97 -1.95 44.65
C CYS A 575 16.18 -1.60 43.36
N ASP A 576 14.86 -1.47 43.38
CA ASP A 576 14.01 -1.25 42.21
C ASP A 576 13.61 0.21 41.94
N GLY A 577 14.06 1.17 42.77
CA GLY A 577 13.58 2.56 42.72
C GLY A 577 12.06 2.67 43.00
N ALA A 578 11.43 1.59 43.47
CA ALA A 578 9.99 1.56 43.70
C ALA A 578 9.59 2.48 44.85
N SER A 579 10.45 2.71 45.84
CA SER A 579 10.17 3.65 46.92
C SER A 579 10.10 5.11 46.43
N GLU A 580 10.97 5.51 45.51
CA GLU A 580 11.01 6.86 44.93
C GLU A 580 9.89 7.04 43.90
N LEU A 581 9.68 6.03 43.04
CA LEU A 581 8.57 6.02 42.09
C LEU A 581 7.23 5.99 42.81
N GLU A 582 7.06 5.19 43.86
CA GLU A 582 5.82 5.11 44.63
C GLU A 582 5.56 6.39 45.42
N HIS A 583 6.62 7.06 45.90
CA HIS A 583 6.51 8.41 46.46
C HIS A 583 5.98 9.39 45.40
N LEU A 584 6.54 9.40 44.19
CA LEU A 584 6.07 10.23 43.07
C LEU A 584 4.66 9.88 42.61
N MET A 585 4.29 8.59 42.56
CA MET A 585 2.95 8.17 42.19
C MET A 585 1.90 8.62 43.21
N LYS A 586 2.26 8.66 44.51
CA LYS A 586 1.41 9.20 45.58
C LYS A 586 1.32 10.72 45.51
N GLU A 587 2.45 11.41 45.32
CA GLU A 587 2.52 12.87 45.25
C GLU A 587 1.78 13.44 44.05
N GLN A 588 1.94 12.83 42.87
CA GLN A 588 1.36 13.29 41.60
C GLN A 588 0.00 12.65 41.28
N GLY A 589 -0.46 11.69 42.09
CA GLY A 589 -1.73 10.99 41.91
C GLY A 589 -1.81 10.08 40.67
N TRP A 590 -0.66 9.66 40.12
CA TRP A 590 -0.61 8.79 38.95
C TRP A 590 -1.18 7.39 39.23
N LYS A 591 -1.55 6.65 38.19
CA LYS A 591 -2.08 5.28 38.32
C LYS A 591 -1.28 4.27 37.53
N TYR A 592 -1.14 3.07 38.10
CA TYR A 592 -0.64 1.93 37.36
C TYR A 592 -1.72 1.34 36.47
N CYS A 593 -1.31 0.90 35.28
CA CYS A 593 -2.13 -0.02 34.49
C CYS A 593 -2.36 -1.31 35.31
N PRO A 594 -3.61 -1.77 35.48
CA PRO A 594 -3.89 -2.93 36.31
C PRO A 594 -3.27 -4.24 35.77
N ASN A 595 -3.03 -4.31 34.45
CA ASN A 595 -2.42 -5.46 33.78
C ASN A 595 -0.89 -5.40 33.78
N CYS A 596 -0.29 -4.55 32.95
CA CYS A 596 1.17 -4.53 32.72
C CYS A 596 1.97 -3.71 33.76
N LYS A 597 1.29 -3.09 34.74
CA LYS A 597 1.88 -2.24 35.78
C LYS A 597 2.70 -1.05 35.25
N THR A 598 2.53 -0.66 34.00
CA THR A 598 3.11 0.59 33.49
C THR A 598 2.50 1.79 34.22
N PRO A 599 3.30 2.71 34.77
CA PRO A 599 2.79 3.94 35.39
C PRO A 599 2.21 4.86 34.31
N VAL A 600 1.03 5.43 34.58
CA VAL A 600 0.30 6.27 33.63
C VAL A 600 0.03 7.63 34.26
N GLN A 601 0.44 8.69 33.57
CA GLN A 601 0.06 10.07 33.86
C GLN A 601 -1.12 10.48 32.96
N LYS A 602 -2.15 11.10 33.54
CA LYS A 602 -3.26 11.71 32.78
C LYS A 602 -2.97 13.19 32.58
N GLN A 603 -2.94 13.65 31.34
CA GLN A 603 -2.77 15.06 31.02
C GLN A 603 -4.08 15.85 31.13
N ASP A 604 -5.14 15.40 30.45
CA ASP A 604 -6.46 16.01 30.52
C ASP A 604 -7.57 15.05 30.04
N GLY A 605 -8.85 15.41 30.24
CA GLY A 605 -9.99 14.71 29.63
C GLY A 605 -10.62 13.57 30.44
N CYS A 606 -11.06 12.50 29.76
CA CYS A 606 -11.90 11.44 30.34
C CYS A 606 -11.14 10.53 31.33
N ASN A 607 -11.85 9.94 32.31
CA ASN A 607 -11.27 8.97 33.25
C ASN A 607 -11.14 7.56 32.67
N HIS A 608 -11.60 7.33 31.45
CA HIS A 608 -11.39 6.08 30.72
C HIS A 608 -10.05 6.16 29.98
N ILE A 609 -9.06 5.37 30.43
CA ILE A 609 -7.71 5.38 29.88
C ILE A 609 -7.41 4.04 29.24
N ILE A 610 -6.74 4.11 28.09
CA ILE A 610 -6.22 2.96 27.36
C ILE A 610 -4.71 2.94 27.61
N CYS A 611 -4.19 1.81 28.08
CA CYS A 611 -2.77 1.66 28.32
C CYS A 611 -2.01 1.76 26.99
N ILE A 612 -1.03 2.67 26.94
CA ILE A 612 -0.18 2.91 25.76
C ILE A 612 0.97 1.90 25.62
N SER A 613 1.13 0.99 26.58
CA SER A 613 2.18 -0.03 26.52
C SER A 613 1.89 -0.98 25.34
N PRO A 614 2.85 -1.16 24.39
CA PRO A 614 2.65 -2.00 23.22
C PRO A 614 2.16 -3.41 23.59
N GLY A 615 1.09 -3.88 22.95
CA GLY A 615 0.51 -5.22 23.17
C GLY A 615 -0.27 -5.41 24.49
N CYS A 616 -0.34 -4.41 25.38
CA CYS A 616 -1.08 -4.53 26.64
C CYS A 616 -2.60 -4.47 26.45
N ASN A 617 -3.08 -3.52 25.63
CA ASN A 617 -4.49 -3.32 25.26
C ASN A 617 -5.47 -3.22 26.44
N THR A 618 -4.98 -2.91 27.63
CA THR A 618 -5.79 -2.80 28.84
C THR A 618 -6.44 -1.44 28.92
N GLN A 619 -7.75 -1.42 29.12
CA GLN A 619 -8.54 -0.22 29.35
C GLN A 619 -8.98 -0.20 30.80
N PHE A 620 -8.77 0.91 31.49
CA PHE A 620 -9.01 1.01 32.92
C PHE A 620 -9.48 2.42 33.29
N CYS A 621 -10.16 2.51 34.43
CA CYS A 621 -10.59 3.79 34.95
C CYS A 621 -9.44 4.44 35.71
N TYR A 622 -8.96 5.59 35.25
CA TYR A 622 -7.90 6.35 35.91
C TYR A 622 -8.26 6.81 37.32
N ARG A 623 -9.56 6.90 37.63
CA ARG A 623 -10.01 7.38 38.92
C ARG A 623 -9.91 6.31 40.00
N CYS A 624 -10.49 5.13 39.74
CA CYS A 624 -10.48 4.03 40.71
C CYS A 624 -9.35 3.02 40.47
N GLY A 625 -8.63 3.08 39.35
CA GLY A 625 -7.54 2.18 38.99
C GLY A 625 -7.99 0.78 38.54
N VAL A 626 -9.30 0.50 38.52
CA VAL A 626 -9.84 -0.82 38.18
C VAL A 626 -9.86 -1.04 36.68
N MET A 627 -9.52 -2.28 36.28
CA MET A 627 -9.61 -2.74 34.89
C MET A 627 -11.06 -2.70 34.41
N ILE A 628 -11.27 -2.11 33.24
CA ILE A 628 -12.57 -2.10 32.56
C ILE A 628 -12.64 -3.29 31.60
N THR A 629 -11.60 -3.46 30.77
CA THR A 629 -11.46 -4.61 29.87
C THR A 629 -10.01 -4.70 29.35
N ARG A 630 -9.64 -5.82 28.72
CA ARG A 630 -8.36 -6.00 28.02
C ARG A 630 -8.63 -6.45 26.59
N THR A 631 -9.07 -5.51 25.77
CA THR A 631 -9.46 -5.75 24.40
C THR A 631 -9.35 -4.47 23.58
N VAL A 632 -9.19 -4.66 22.27
CA VAL A 632 -9.24 -3.59 21.27
C VAL A 632 -10.60 -3.53 20.57
N ILE A 633 -11.52 -4.46 20.89
CA ILE A 633 -12.85 -4.58 20.30
C ILE A 633 -13.77 -3.48 20.87
N PRO A 634 -14.27 -2.53 20.05
CA PRO A 634 -15.07 -1.38 20.51
C PRO A 634 -16.30 -1.74 21.36
N GLN A 635 -16.86 -2.92 21.13
CA GLN A 635 -18.07 -3.39 21.80
C GLN A 635 -17.85 -3.82 23.23
N GLU A 636 -16.85 -4.68 23.43
CA GLU A 636 -16.45 -5.12 24.76
C GLU A 636 -15.92 -3.92 25.57
N ILE A 637 -15.31 -2.95 24.89
CA ILE A 637 -14.95 -1.66 25.47
C ILE A 637 -16.20 -0.89 25.89
N GLY A 638 -17.19 -0.75 25.01
CA GLY A 638 -18.45 -0.06 25.30
C GLY A 638 -19.24 -0.70 26.44
N ALA A 639 -19.36 -2.03 26.42
CA ALA A 639 -20.01 -2.82 27.46
C ALA A 639 -19.26 -2.70 28.80
N GLY A 640 -17.93 -2.88 28.78
CA GLY A 640 -17.09 -2.71 29.97
C GLY A 640 -17.19 -1.30 30.55
N LYS A 641 -17.15 -0.26 29.71
CA LYS A 641 -17.32 1.14 30.14
C LYS A 641 -18.69 1.34 30.79
N THR A 642 -19.75 0.87 30.16
CA THR A 642 -21.12 1.03 30.67
C THR A 642 -21.27 0.35 32.01
N GLU A 643 -20.81 -0.89 32.15
CA GLU A 643 -20.88 -1.63 33.41
C GLU A 643 -20.03 -0.95 34.49
N HIS A 644 -18.78 -0.63 34.19
CA HIS A 644 -17.87 -0.02 35.15
C HIS A 644 -18.36 1.35 35.65
N PHE A 645 -18.71 2.27 34.73
CA PHE A 645 -19.11 3.63 35.10
C PHE A 645 -20.51 3.71 35.71
N ARG A 646 -21.32 2.65 35.64
CA ARG A 646 -22.59 2.54 36.37
C ARG A 646 -22.40 2.37 37.88
N VAL A 647 -21.30 1.73 38.30
CA VAL A 647 -20.98 1.42 39.71
C VAL A 647 -19.80 2.22 40.27
N CYS A 648 -19.03 2.89 39.41
CA CYS A 648 -17.89 3.71 39.81
C CYS A 648 -18.35 5.04 40.45
N ASN A 649 -18.87 4.97 41.68
CA ASN A 649 -19.51 6.01 42.49
C ASN A 649 -18.59 7.15 43.00
N LEU A 650 -17.58 7.53 42.22
CA LEU A 650 -16.83 8.76 42.47
C LEU A 650 -17.36 9.92 41.61
N TRP A 651 -18.54 9.79 40.99
CA TRP A 651 -19.31 10.86 40.34
C TRP A 651 -20.17 11.58 41.39
N ASN A 652 -19.50 12.33 42.27
CA ASN A 652 -20.08 13.51 42.90
C ASN A 652 -19.00 14.58 42.96
#